data_AF-A0A835YDQ3-F1
#
_entry.id   AF-A0A835YDQ3-F1
#
_cell.length_a   1.000
_cell.length_b   1.000
_cell.length_c   1.000
_cell.angle_alpha   90.00
_cell.angle_beta   90.00
_cell.angle_gamma   90.00
#
_symmetry.space_group_name_H-M   'P 1'
#
loop_
_entity.id
_entity.type
_entity.pdbx_description
1 polymer ?
#
loop_
_entity_poly.entity_id
_entity_poly.type
_entity_poly.pdbx_seq_one_letter_code
_entity_poly.pdbx_strand_id
1 'polypeptide(L)'
;MGLWALLAALVVISDVQPAAAQHNFAALMSSSFRFYEAQMSGDLPSWCRASQANGGWRNRSHLLDGTGPDGINRDLSGGWYDAGDHLKLHLPLGSAASLLAYGALTWESLYRTAGEWDVAVRNVAWVAAYMAKAHYQASDTPSANAFVAQVGDPGIDHSTWWGRPEQQAQQGAPSTPGWRPVHTITAATGKGADILAEAAATLAGASLLLRRPGAHSDPALAAAHLRRARQLFEFAKLLPNPWSPPSGEVPYPSSSTADDMAWAGAWLCRADVDAGVAPGASPACAAALPFWNSARYLTDRELSWNQMGAPAALLLRDSGAGSAADVAAFESYLSTFTSRWIDSRGTSCASTGGGGLCYTPGGLAWLTEWGSLRHAANAALVALASSRPDGGAGAALTPAARVVRQCWARSQVSYMLGDNTQNQSYVVGYRPTPQHKSPGRPHHRSASCDPAYAVSCSWAQLDAPGPNPSTLAGALVGGPGPDDSYVDDRRDYKKNEVAVDYNAGFTGALAALASLERGITAGGCTWASPAPTDCAPSDYACLECAKPQVAAPAACRTCVARLRTAGLDPWKCLACAAAPITDAGVQGVCMNECVPGAAPKGTDWACPQPCAAPSLVGTDLTRARECSACVVGAGAADTWGCNNCFQVTAAMPDAASARSTCLSCVGSAGIGAWACGECAKLSTPAARAACVSCVQASPGNAWGCAHPSRRQLRSAAAEWLRAAATV
;
A
#
# COMPACT_ATOMS: atom_id res chain seq x y z
N MET A 1 -46.77 -9.89 -56.32
CA MET A 1 -45.30 -10.03 -56.18
C MET A 1 -44.78 -8.66 -55.77
N GLY A 2 -44.20 -8.36 -54.62
CA GLY A 2 -43.89 -9.04 -53.37
C GLY A 2 -43.24 -7.94 -52.52
N LEU A 3 -43.81 -7.62 -51.36
CA LEU A 3 -43.42 -6.47 -50.52
C LEU A 3 -42.15 -6.78 -49.71
N TRP A 4 -41.33 -5.75 -49.55
CA TRP A 4 -40.10 -5.69 -48.76
C TRP A 4 -40.39 -5.71 -47.25
N ALA A 5 -39.65 -6.51 -46.50
CA ALA A 5 -39.51 -6.37 -45.05
C ALA A 5 -38.05 -6.69 -44.64
N LEU A 6 -37.31 -5.66 -44.24
CA LEU A 6 -35.99 -5.77 -43.61
C LEU A 6 -36.19 -6.00 -42.10
N LEU A 7 -35.77 -7.18 -41.62
CA LEU A 7 -35.60 -7.45 -40.19
C LEU A 7 -34.13 -7.19 -39.82
N ALA A 8 -33.88 -6.06 -39.14
CA ALA A 8 -32.61 -5.83 -38.45
C ALA A 8 -32.66 -6.58 -37.11
N ALA A 9 -31.89 -7.67 -37.00
CA ALA A 9 -31.65 -8.33 -35.72
C ALA A 9 -30.68 -7.46 -34.90
N LEU A 10 -31.17 -6.86 -33.81
CA LEU A 10 -30.31 -6.28 -32.77
C LEU A 10 -29.50 -7.42 -32.14
N VAL A 11 -28.21 -7.49 -32.43
CA VAL A 11 -27.25 -8.22 -31.59
C VAL A 11 -27.07 -7.39 -30.33
N VAL A 12 -27.74 -7.80 -29.25
CA VAL A 12 -27.42 -7.35 -27.90
C VAL A 12 -26.06 -7.97 -27.56
N ILE A 13 -24.98 -7.21 -27.76
CA ILE A 13 -23.68 -7.53 -27.18
C ILE A 13 -23.86 -7.26 -25.69
N SER A 14 -24.19 -8.31 -24.93
CA SER A 14 -24.06 -8.28 -23.49
C SER A 14 -22.62 -7.94 -23.17
N ASP A 15 -22.39 -6.77 -22.57
CA ASP A 15 -21.10 -6.37 -22.04
C ASP A 15 -20.81 -7.28 -20.84
N VAL A 16 -20.25 -8.47 -21.13
CA VAL A 16 -19.74 -9.39 -20.11
C VAL A 16 -18.51 -8.71 -19.55
N GLN A 17 -18.70 -7.92 -18.50
CA GLN A 17 -17.62 -7.49 -17.62
C GLN A 17 -16.83 -8.76 -17.26
N PRO A 18 -15.52 -8.82 -17.58
CA PRO A 18 -14.72 -9.99 -17.21
C PRO A 18 -14.81 -10.15 -15.70
N ALA A 19 -15.17 -11.34 -15.25
CA ALA A 19 -15.15 -11.67 -13.83
C ALA A 19 -13.75 -11.34 -13.28
N ALA A 20 -13.70 -10.60 -12.15
CA ALA A 20 -12.45 -10.33 -11.46
C ALA A 20 -11.68 -11.64 -11.25
N ALA A 21 -10.37 -11.65 -11.51
CA ALA A 21 -9.59 -12.87 -11.42
C ALA A 21 -9.62 -13.40 -9.98
N GLN A 22 -9.99 -14.67 -9.82
CA GLN A 22 -9.90 -15.31 -8.50
C GLN A 22 -8.44 -15.70 -8.25
N HIS A 23 -7.74 -14.93 -7.42
CA HIS A 23 -6.36 -15.22 -7.05
C HIS A 23 -6.28 -16.41 -6.08
N ASN A 24 -5.46 -17.40 -6.41
CA ASN A 24 -5.10 -18.46 -5.48
C ASN A 24 -3.93 -18.01 -4.58
N PHE A 25 -4.25 -17.34 -3.47
CA PHE A 25 -3.25 -16.82 -2.54
C PHE A 25 -2.34 -17.92 -1.97
N ALA A 26 -2.88 -19.14 -1.74
CA ALA A 26 -2.09 -20.24 -1.21
C ALA A 26 -1.00 -20.70 -2.20
N ALA A 27 -1.34 -20.84 -3.49
CA ALA A 27 -0.37 -21.20 -4.53
C ALA A 27 0.71 -20.13 -4.75
N LEU A 28 0.36 -18.86 -4.54
CA LEU A 28 1.30 -17.74 -4.62
C LEU A 28 2.36 -17.76 -3.50
N MET A 29 2.05 -18.31 -2.32
CA MET A 29 3.05 -18.49 -1.26
C MET A 29 4.21 -19.37 -1.73
N SER A 30 3.91 -20.49 -2.41
CA SER A 30 4.93 -21.38 -2.95
C SER A 30 5.86 -20.67 -3.94
N SER A 31 5.28 -19.78 -4.74
CA SER A 31 6.02 -18.95 -5.69
C SER A 31 6.92 -17.96 -4.96
N SER A 32 6.44 -17.31 -3.91
CA SER A 32 7.27 -16.41 -3.09
C SER A 32 8.48 -17.15 -2.48
N PHE A 33 8.32 -18.39 -2.01
CA PHE A 33 9.47 -19.18 -1.55
C PHE A 33 10.45 -19.59 -2.66
N ARG A 34 10.01 -19.67 -3.93
CA ARG A 34 10.96 -19.89 -5.05
C ARG A 34 11.87 -18.69 -5.24
N PHE A 35 11.40 -17.47 -4.97
CA PHE A 35 12.25 -16.29 -4.96
C PHE A 35 13.33 -16.38 -3.87
N TYR A 36 12.97 -16.70 -2.62
CA TYR A 36 13.96 -16.89 -1.54
C TYR A 36 14.98 -18.01 -1.85
N GLU A 37 14.54 -19.12 -2.45
CA GLU A 37 15.43 -20.17 -2.92
C GLU A 37 16.38 -19.68 -4.02
N ALA A 38 15.91 -18.78 -4.90
CA ALA A 38 16.73 -18.14 -5.92
C ALA A 38 17.69 -17.06 -5.38
N GLN A 39 17.50 -16.59 -4.14
CA GLN A 39 18.43 -15.69 -3.45
C GLN A 39 19.56 -16.43 -2.71
N MET A 40 19.54 -17.77 -2.63
CA MET A 40 20.52 -18.51 -1.82
C MET A 40 21.97 -18.31 -2.31
N SER A 41 22.87 -18.10 -1.36
CA SER A 41 24.32 -18.02 -1.54
C SER A 41 25.00 -19.22 -0.86
N GLY A 42 26.24 -19.56 -1.22
CA GLY A 42 26.94 -20.73 -0.66
C GLY A 42 26.67 -22.01 -1.44
N ASP A 43 26.82 -23.16 -0.76
CA ASP A 43 26.57 -24.47 -1.35
C ASP A 43 25.07 -24.82 -1.28
N LEU A 44 24.38 -24.72 -2.42
CA LEU A 44 22.91 -24.79 -2.43
C LEU A 44 22.42 -26.17 -1.95
N PRO A 45 21.42 -26.20 -1.04
CA PRO A 45 20.93 -27.45 -0.51
C PRO A 45 20.15 -28.23 -1.57
N SER A 46 20.13 -29.56 -1.45
CA SER A 46 19.49 -30.45 -2.43
C SER A 46 17.97 -30.25 -2.58
N TRP A 47 17.31 -29.53 -1.67
CA TRP A 47 15.89 -29.20 -1.75
C TRP A 47 15.63 -27.85 -2.43
N CYS A 48 16.66 -27.05 -2.74
CA CYS A 48 16.53 -25.75 -3.39
C CYS A 48 16.04 -25.92 -4.84
N ARG A 49 14.81 -25.48 -5.14
CA ARG A 49 14.18 -25.60 -6.45
C ARG A 49 14.79 -24.66 -7.49
N ALA A 50 15.51 -23.64 -7.06
CA ALA A 50 16.24 -22.74 -7.95
C ALA A 50 17.58 -23.34 -8.42
N SER A 51 18.08 -24.42 -7.81
CA SER A 51 19.36 -25.03 -8.19
C SER A 51 19.27 -25.82 -9.50
N GLN A 52 20.34 -25.86 -10.30
CA GLN A 52 20.44 -26.68 -11.51
C GLN A 52 20.20 -28.18 -11.24
N ALA A 53 20.58 -28.67 -10.06
CA ALA A 53 20.32 -30.05 -9.65
C ALA A 53 18.82 -30.39 -9.58
N ASN A 54 17.96 -29.37 -9.40
CA ASN A 54 16.50 -29.50 -9.36
C ASN A 54 15.82 -28.85 -10.58
N GLY A 55 16.54 -28.67 -11.68
CA GLY A 55 16.02 -28.06 -12.92
C GLY A 55 15.86 -26.55 -12.89
N GLY A 56 16.46 -25.87 -11.89
CA GLY A 56 16.59 -24.42 -11.85
C GLY A 56 17.86 -23.92 -12.57
N TRP A 57 18.29 -22.70 -12.24
CA TRP A 57 19.35 -21.96 -12.94
C TRP A 57 20.47 -21.44 -12.03
N ARG A 58 20.31 -21.56 -10.70
CA ARG A 58 21.33 -21.25 -9.70
C ARG A 58 22.28 -22.43 -9.45
N ASN A 59 23.48 -22.16 -8.97
CA ASN A 59 24.41 -23.18 -8.49
C ASN A 59 25.20 -22.62 -7.29
N ARG A 60 26.14 -23.39 -6.75
CA ARG A 60 26.96 -22.97 -5.61
C ARG A 60 27.76 -21.71 -5.93
N SER A 61 27.77 -20.74 -5.01
CA SER A 61 28.43 -19.44 -5.18
C SER A 61 29.05 -18.94 -3.88
N HIS A 62 30.03 -18.04 -3.98
CA HIS A 62 30.65 -17.36 -2.81
C HIS A 62 31.06 -18.28 -1.64
N LEU A 63 31.60 -19.45 -1.96
CA LEU A 63 32.09 -20.45 -0.99
C LEU A 63 33.25 -19.96 -0.12
N LEU A 64 33.95 -18.90 -0.54
CA LEU A 64 35.05 -18.28 0.23
C LEU A 64 34.60 -17.09 1.06
N ASP A 65 33.29 -16.79 1.15
CA ASP A 65 32.79 -15.77 2.08
C ASP A 65 33.36 -16.02 3.49
N GLY A 66 34.05 -15.02 4.04
CA GLY A 66 34.71 -15.06 5.35
C GLY A 66 36.09 -15.71 5.42
N THR A 67 36.54 -16.39 4.36
CA THR A 67 37.92 -16.95 4.25
C THR A 67 38.74 -16.32 3.13
N GLY A 68 38.10 -15.58 2.22
CA GLY A 68 38.78 -14.76 1.21
C GLY A 68 39.47 -13.52 1.79
N PRO A 69 40.02 -12.65 0.92
CA PRO A 69 40.65 -11.39 1.31
C PRO A 69 39.74 -10.53 2.20
N ASP A 70 40.32 -9.95 3.26
CA ASP A 70 39.61 -9.19 4.31
C ASP A 70 38.45 -9.95 4.98
N GLY A 71 38.53 -11.28 4.96
CA GLY A 71 37.70 -12.17 5.75
C GLY A 71 38.23 -12.35 7.18
N ILE A 72 37.39 -12.91 8.04
CA ILE A 72 37.70 -13.19 9.45
C ILE A 72 38.21 -14.62 9.68
N ASN A 73 38.61 -15.31 8.62
CA ASN A 73 39.01 -16.72 8.59
C ASN A 73 37.94 -17.67 9.18
N ARG A 74 36.68 -17.45 8.80
CA ARG A 74 35.51 -18.26 9.17
C ARG A 74 34.69 -18.58 7.94
N ASP A 75 34.09 -19.76 7.87
CA ASP A 75 33.10 -20.07 6.84
C ASP A 75 31.84 -19.22 7.05
N LEU A 76 31.60 -18.29 6.13
CA LEU A 76 30.39 -17.47 6.05
C LEU A 76 29.64 -17.72 4.74
N SER A 77 29.84 -18.86 4.08
CA SER A 77 28.99 -19.31 2.98
C SER A 77 27.59 -19.69 3.49
N GLY A 78 26.57 -19.52 2.65
CA GLY A 78 25.15 -19.73 3.01
C GLY A 78 24.32 -18.44 2.97
N GLY A 79 23.10 -18.47 3.50
CA GLY A 79 22.24 -17.28 3.59
C GLY A 79 21.62 -16.87 2.25
N TRP A 80 21.12 -15.64 2.18
CA TRP A 80 20.54 -15.03 0.99
C TRP A 80 21.35 -13.82 0.54
N TYR A 81 21.39 -13.59 -0.77
CA TYR A 81 21.67 -12.27 -1.32
C TYR A 81 20.49 -11.34 -1.05
N ASP A 82 20.80 -10.07 -0.83
CA ASP A 82 19.82 -9.07 -0.43
C ASP A 82 18.79 -8.79 -1.52
N ALA A 83 19.24 -8.40 -2.71
CA ALA A 83 18.39 -7.91 -3.78
C ALA A 83 18.78 -8.49 -5.15
N GLY A 84 18.83 -7.67 -6.20
CA GLY A 84 19.41 -8.03 -7.49
C GLY A 84 20.94 -8.14 -7.50
N ASP A 85 21.58 -7.95 -6.35
CA ASP A 85 23.01 -7.91 -6.11
C ASP A 85 23.54 -9.17 -5.41
N HIS A 86 24.81 -9.16 -4.99
CA HIS A 86 25.39 -10.29 -4.27
C HIS A 86 25.85 -9.96 -2.85
N LEU A 87 25.32 -8.88 -2.26
CA LEU A 87 25.61 -8.50 -0.89
C LEU A 87 24.82 -9.36 0.10
N LYS A 88 25.37 -9.51 1.31
CA LYS A 88 24.68 -10.15 2.44
C LYS A 88 24.57 -9.12 3.56
N LEU A 89 23.48 -8.36 3.52
CA LEU A 89 23.20 -7.25 4.43
C LEU A 89 22.27 -7.74 5.55
N HIS A 90 22.77 -7.79 6.79
CA HIS A 90 22.09 -8.57 7.83
C HIS A 90 20.82 -7.91 8.40
N LEU A 91 20.66 -6.59 8.24
CA LEU A 91 19.44 -5.87 8.66
C LEU A 91 18.21 -6.29 7.83
N PRO A 92 18.17 -6.10 6.49
CA PRO A 92 17.05 -6.57 5.67
C PRO A 92 16.92 -8.10 5.64
N LEU A 93 18.04 -8.83 5.69
CA LEU A 93 18.03 -10.30 5.72
C LEU A 93 17.37 -10.83 7.00
N GLY A 94 17.68 -10.24 8.16
CA GLY A 94 17.10 -10.64 9.44
C GLY A 94 15.62 -10.25 9.56
N SER A 95 15.24 -9.04 9.16
CA SER A 95 13.84 -8.60 9.15
C SER A 95 12.97 -9.44 8.20
N ALA A 96 13.48 -9.78 7.01
CA ALA A 96 12.77 -10.67 6.10
C ALA A 96 12.58 -12.08 6.69
N ALA A 97 13.64 -12.69 7.21
CA ALA A 97 13.58 -14.05 7.76
C ALA A 97 12.67 -14.13 9.01
N SER A 98 12.75 -13.13 9.89
CA SER A 98 11.90 -13.06 11.09
C SER A 98 10.44 -12.81 10.73
N LEU A 99 10.11 -11.98 9.73
CA LEU A 99 8.73 -11.81 9.24
C LEU A 99 8.17 -13.05 8.55
N LEU A 100 8.99 -13.81 7.81
CA LEU A 100 8.57 -15.11 7.26
C LEU A 100 8.24 -16.10 8.38
N ALA A 101 9.06 -16.16 9.42
CA ALA A 101 8.79 -16.98 10.59
C ALA A 101 7.52 -16.54 11.31
N TYR A 102 7.30 -15.22 11.44
CA TYR A 102 6.06 -14.66 11.97
C TYR A 102 4.87 -15.16 11.16
N GLY A 103 4.85 -14.98 9.85
CA GLY A 103 3.75 -15.42 8.99
C GLY A 103 3.47 -16.91 9.10
N ALA A 104 4.50 -17.75 9.04
CA ALA A 104 4.38 -19.20 9.14
C ALA A 104 3.76 -19.65 10.48
N LEU A 105 4.27 -19.13 11.61
CA LEU A 105 3.77 -19.48 12.94
C LEU A 105 2.39 -18.86 13.25
N THR A 106 2.10 -17.72 12.65
CA THR A 106 0.84 -16.97 12.82
C THR A 106 -0.29 -17.71 12.11
N TRP A 107 -0.08 -18.19 10.87
CA TRP A 107 -1.06 -18.93 10.09
C TRP A 107 -0.67 -20.41 9.88
N GLU A 108 -0.13 -21.06 10.91
CA GLU A 108 0.42 -22.43 10.82
C GLU A 108 -0.56 -23.43 10.19
N SER A 109 -1.83 -23.40 10.59
CA SER A 109 -2.87 -24.29 10.05
C SER A 109 -3.01 -24.16 8.53
N LEU A 110 -2.95 -22.94 8.00
CA LEU A 110 -2.96 -22.72 6.56
C LEU A 110 -1.69 -23.28 5.92
N TYR A 111 -0.50 -22.94 6.43
CA TYR A 111 0.75 -23.41 5.84
C TYR A 111 0.79 -24.95 5.75
N ARG A 112 0.27 -25.63 6.78
CA ARG A 112 0.15 -27.09 6.79
C ARG A 112 -0.84 -27.60 5.74
N THR A 113 -2.05 -27.04 5.69
CA THR A 113 -3.09 -27.47 4.74
C THR A 113 -2.74 -27.15 3.28
N ALA A 114 -1.95 -26.10 3.04
CA ALA A 114 -1.43 -25.74 1.73
C ALA A 114 -0.18 -26.55 1.32
N GLY A 115 0.40 -27.36 2.22
CA GLY A 115 1.63 -28.10 1.96
C GLY A 115 2.90 -27.24 1.94
N GLU A 116 2.83 -26.01 2.44
CA GLU A 116 3.93 -25.03 2.42
C GLU A 116 4.66 -24.91 3.77
N TRP A 117 4.22 -25.64 4.81
CA TRP A 117 4.86 -25.62 6.13
C TRP A 117 6.35 -25.98 6.05
N ASP A 118 6.68 -27.15 5.49
CA ASP A 118 8.06 -27.60 5.38
C ASP A 118 8.92 -26.73 4.44
N VAL A 119 8.28 -26.09 3.45
CA VAL A 119 8.94 -25.10 2.58
C VAL A 119 9.33 -23.85 3.38
N ALA A 120 8.44 -23.35 4.24
CA ALA A 120 8.74 -22.23 5.11
C ALA A 120 9.83 -22.57 6.12
N VAL A 121 9.72 -23.73 6.80
CA VAL A 121 10.70 -24.16 7.81
C VAL A 121 12.09 -24.27 7.22
N ARG A 122 12.27 -24.96 6.09
CA ARG A 122 13.61 -25.16 5.50
C ARG A 122 14.24 -23.85 4.98
N ASN A 123 13.42 -22.94 4.44
CA ASN A 123 13.91 -21.64 3.95
C ASN A 123 14.35 -20.74 5.12
N VAL A 124 13.55 -20.64 6.19
CA VAL A 124 13.95 -19.87 7.38
C VAL A 124 15.14 -20.53 8.09
N ALA A 125 15.17 -21.86 8.20
CA ALA A 125 16.28 -22.59 8.80
C ALA A 125 17.60 -22.41 8.05
N TRP A 126 17.56 -22.33 6.71
CA TRP A 126 18.74 -22.02 5.88
C TRP A 126 19.41 -20.71 6.28
N VAL A 127 18.61 -19.66 6.44
CA VAL A 127 19.11 -18.34 6.83
C VAL A 127 19.49 -18.29 8.31
N ALA A 128 18.73 -18.94 9.19
CA ALA A 128 19.07 -19.03 10.60
C ALA A 128 20.41 -19.77 10.82
N ALA A 129 20.69 -20.82 10.03
CA ALA A 129 21.99 -21.49 10.06
C ALA A 129 23.13 -20.52 9.66
N TYR A 130 22.90 -19.68 8.65
CA TYR A 130 23.85 -18.63 8.28
C TYR A 130 24.01 -17.57 9.39
N MET A 131 22.92 -17.07 9.99
CA MET A 131 22.99 -16.13 11.12
C MET A 131 23.75 -16.73 12.32
N ALA A 132 23.64 -18.04 12.54
CA ALA A 132 24.42 -18.73 13.58
C ALA A 132 25.93 -18.81 13.24
N LYS A 133 26.31 -18.91 11.96
CA LYS A 133 27.70 -18.76 11.51
C LYS A 133 28.19 -17.33 11.71
N ALA A 134 27.35 -16.34 11.36
CA ALA A 134 27.63 -14.92 11.54
C ALA A 134 27.87 -14.55 13.01
N HIS A 135 27.21 -15.23 13.96
CA HIS A 135 27.54 -15.19 15.39
C HIS A 135 28.80 -16.02 15.71
N TYR A 136 29.92 -15.62 15.10
CA TYR A 136 31.16 -16.39 15.05
C TYR A 136 31.90 -16.48 16.38
N GLN A 137 31.60 -15.58 17.32
CA GLN A 137 32.05 -15.66 18.70
C GLN A 137 30.84 -15.59 19.63
N ALA A 138 30.34 -16.75 20.03
CA ALA A 138 29.18 -16.89 20.91
C ALA A 138 29.62 -17.04 22.38
N SER A 139 29.02 -16.26 23.27
CA SER A 139 29.32 -16.28 24.70
C SER A 139 28.10 -15.91 25.53
N ASP A 140 27.97 -16.53 26.71
CA ASP A 140 27.00 -16.13 27.73
C ASP A 140 27.43 -14.83 28.45
N THR A 141 28.68 -14.38 28.27
CA THR A 141 29.11 -13.03 28.65
C THR A 141 28.83 -12.06 27.50
N PRO A 142 27.87 -11.12 27.63
CA PRO A 142 27.41 -10.31 26.50
C PRO A 142 28.53 -9.56 25.77
N SER A 143 29.47 -8.95 26.50
CA SER A 143 30.59 -8.19 25.94
C SER A 143 31.64 -9.02 25.20
N ALA A 144 31.62 -10.35 25.38
CA ALA A 144 32.52 -11.27 24.70
C ALA A 144 31.92 -11.83 23.41
N ASN A 145 30.74 -11.38 22.99
CA ASN A 145 30.15 -11.77 21.71
C ASN A 145 30.74 -10.97 20.54
N ALA A 146 30.76 -11.60 19.37
CA ALA A 146 31.01 -10.93 18.10
C ALA A 146 30.14 -11.49 16.98
N PHE A 147 29.73 -10.62 16.07
CA PHE A 147 28.80 -10.92 14.98
C PHE A 147 29.27 -10.33 13.65
N VAL A 148 28.85 -10.91 12.53
CA VAL A 148 29.09 -10.35 11.18
C VAL A 148 27.94 -9.42 10.80
N ALA A 149 28.22 -8.13 10.60
CA ALA A 149 27.20 -7.19 10.15
C ALA A 149 26.91 -7.29 8.64
N GLN A 150 27.94 -7.60 7.86
CA GLN A 150 27.90 -7.51 6.41
C GLN A 150 29.00 -8.35 5.76
N VAL A 151 28.68 -8.97 4.62
CA VAL A 151 29.66 -9.57 3.71
C VAL A 151 29.51 -8.94 2.34
N GLY A 152 30.62 -8.41 1.81
CA GLY A 152 30.66 -7.63 0.58
C GLY A 152 30.73 -6.13 0.84
N ASP A 153 31.32 -5.39 -0.10
CA ASP A 153 31.30 -3.93 -0.14
C ASP A 153 30.29 -3.46 -1.20
N PRO A 154 29.32 -2.58 -0.86
CA PRO A 154 28.27 -2.21 -1.80
C PRO A 154 28.79 -1.51 -3.06
N GLY A 155 29.73 -0.58 -2.89
CA GLY A 155 30.31 0.16 -4.00
C GLY A 155 31.02 -0.77 -4.99
N ILE A 156 31.78 -1.74 -4.49
CA ILE A 156 32.48 -2.71 -5.34
C ILE A 156 31.53 -3.71 -5.98
N ASP A 157 30.60 -4.30 -5.24
CA ASP A 157 29.63 -5.25 -5.80
C ASP A 157 28.73 -4.60 -6.86
N HIS A 158 28.39 -3.33 -6.67
CA HIS A 158 27.51 -2.58 -7.57
C HIS A 158 28.22 -1.99 -8.78
N SER A 159 29.51 -1.64 -8.70
CA SER A 159 30.21 -0.98 -9.81
C SER A 159 31.12 -1.89 -10.64
N THR A 160 31.54 -3.02 -10.09
CA THR A 160 32.60 -3.84 -10.73
C THR A 160 32.10 -5.13 -11.36
N TRP A 161 30.90 -5.60 -11.01
CA TRP A 161 30.37 -6.88 -11.47
C TRP A 161 28.88 -6.85 -11.83
N TRP A 162 28.58 -7.25 -13.07
CA TRP A 162 27.25 -7.67 -13.49
C TRP A 162 27.34 -9.06 -14.12
N GLY A 163 26.85 -10.08 -13.42
CA GLY A 163 26.95 -11.46 -13.87
C GLY A 163 26.43 -12.45 -12.82
N ARG A 164 26.60 -13.74 -13.08
CA ARG A 164 26.20 -14.81 -12.15
C ARG A 164 27.10 -14.81 -10.91
N PRO A 165 26.56 -14.96 -9.68
CA PRO A 165 27.39 -15.05 -8.47
C PRO A 165 28.31 -16.27 -8.49
N GLU A 166 27.94 -17.33 -9.21
CA GLU A 166 28.72 -18.56 -9.38
C GLU A 166 30.01 -18.35 -10.20
N GLN A 167 30.08 -17.26 -10.98
CA GLN A 167 31.21 -16.92 -11.85
C GLN A 167 31.98 -15.68 -11.37
N GLN A 168 31.53 -15.04 -10.28
CA GLN A 168 32.26 -13.95 -9.66
C GLN A 168 33.52 -14.51 -8.97
N ALA A 169 34.67 -13.87 -9.18
CA ALA A 169 35.88 -14.21 -8.47
C ALA A 169 35.68 -14.08 -6.95
N GLN A 170 36.50 -14.73 -6.13
CA GLN A 170 36.32 -14.74 -4.66
C GLN A 170 37.62 -14.51 -3.88
N GLN A 171 38.73 -14.30 -4.59
CA GLN A 171 40.05 -14.02 -4.03
C GLN A 171 40.59 -12.69 -4.56
N GLY A 172 39.67 -11.77 -4.88
CA GLY A 172 40.03 -10.47 -5.44
C GLY A 172 40.67 -9.55 -4.40
N ALA A 173 41.69 -8.81 -4.81
CA ALA A 173 42.22 -7.69 -4.02
C ALA A 173 41.16 -6.57 -3.90
N PRO A 174 41.29 -5.66 -2.91
CA PRO A 174 40.42 -4.49 -2.79
C PRO A 174 40.20 -3.80 -4.14
N SER A 175 38.98 -3.31 -4.38
CA SER A 175 38.50 -2.71 -5.65
C SER A 175 38.28 -3.63 -6.86
N THR A 176 38.43 -4.96 -6.70
CA THR A 176 38.17 -5.91 -7.79
C THR A 176 36.84 -6.66 -7.60
N PRO A 177 36.23 -7.21 -8.68
CA PRO A 177 34.96 -7.96 -8.60
C PRO A 177 34.92 -9.09 -7.58
N GLY A 178 36.08 -9.65 -7.23
CA GLY A 178 36.17 -10.75 -6.28
C GLY A 178 36.49 -10.37 -4.86
N TRP A 179 36.49 -9.08 -4.52
CA TRP A 179 36.69 -8.59 -3.17
C TRP A 179 35.36 -8.51 -2.42
N ARG A 180 35.23 -9.32 -1.37
CA ARG A 180 34.01 -9.44 -0.56
C ARG A 180 34.37 -9.37 0.92
N PRO A 181 34.70 -8.18 1.44
CA PRO A 181 35.19 -8.00 2.81
C PRO A 181 34.10 -8.36 3.83
N VAL A 182 34.54 -8.66 5.06
CA VAL A 182 33.64 -8.93 6.18
C VAL A 182 33.70 -7.80 7.20
N HIS A 183 32.55 -7.22 7.51
CA HIS A 183 32.44 -6.24 8.60
C HIS A 183 31.78 -6.89 9.82
N THR A 184 32.31 -6.58 11.01
CA THR A 184 31.91 -7.22 12.26
C THR A 184 31.43 -6.23 13.32
N ILE A 185 30.54 -6.69 14.19
CA ILE A 185 30.08 -6.03 15.41
C ILE A 185 30.74 -6.70 16.61
N THR A 186 31.37 -5.89 17.46
CA THR A 186 31.94 -6.30 18.77
C THR A 186 31.53 -5.28 19.84
N ALA A 187 31.69 -5.59 21.13
CA ALA A 187 31.44 -4.60 22.19
C ALA A 187 32.23 -3.29 21.97
N ALA A 188 33.46 -3.38 21.45
CA ALA A 188 34.30 -2.23 21.16
C ALA A 188 33.82 -1.40 19.95
N THR A 189 33.03 -1.98 19.05
CA THR A 189 32.46 -1.21 17.93
C THR A 189 31.43 -0.18 18.38
N GLY A 190 30.72 -0.44 19.49
CA GLY A 190 29.71 0.47 20.06
C GLY A 190 28.47 0.71 19.19
N LYS A 191 28.26 -0.10 18.14
CA LYS A 191 27.19 0.05 17.16
C LYS A 191 26.74 -1.29 16.59
N GLY A 192 25.47 -1.39 16.19
CA GLY A 192 24.90 -2.58 15.55
C GLY A 192 23.80 -3.29 16.33
N ALA A 193 23.13 -2.62 17.28
CA ALA A 193 22.05 -3.25 18.04
C ALA A 193 20.85 -3.65 17.16
N ASP A 194 20.53 -2.84 16.14
CA ASP A 194 19.57 -3.12 15.07
C ASP A 194 19.81 -4.49 14.40
N ILE A 195 21.02 -4.71 13.86
CA ILE A 195 21.39 -5.97 13.19
C ILE A 195 21.39 -7.15 14.17
N LEU A 196 21.93 -6.97 15.38
CA LEU A 196 21.96 -8.03 16.38
C LEU A 196 20.56 -8.42 16.84
N ALA A 197 19.65 -7.45 16.97
CA ALA A 197 18.27 -7.68 17.31
C ALA A 197 17.54 -8.47 16.20
N GLU A 198 17.72 -8.09 14.94
CA GLU A 198 17.14 -8.85 13.82
C GLU A 198 17.71 -10.27 13.68
N ALA A 199 18.99 -10.46 13.97
CA ALA A 199 19.59 -11.79 14.06
C ALA A 199 18.98 -12.60 15.22
N ALA A 200 18.78 -11.99 16.40
CA ALA A 200 18.12 -12.63 17.54
C ALA A 200 16.66 -13.02 17.21
N ALA A 201 15.90 -12.12 16.58
CA ALA A 201 14.53 -12.38 16.10
C ALA A 201 14.49 -13.55 15.12
N THR A 202 15.39 -13.57 14.14
CA THR A 202 15.51 -14.66 13.15
C THR A 202 15.78 -16.00 13.82
N LEU A 203 16.77 -16.07 14.72
CA LEU A 203 17.13 -17.31 15.40
C LEU A 203 16.03 -17.79 16.35
N ALA A 204 15.35 -16.88 17.04
CA ALA A 204 14.21 -17.21 17.90
C ALA A 204 13.02 -17.75 17.09
N GLY A 205 12.65 -17.06 15.99
CA GLY A 205 11.59 -17.51 15.08
C GLY A 205 11.89 -18.86 14.44
N ALA A 206 13.12 -19.06 13.96
CA ALA A 206 13.58 -20.35 13.42
C ALA A 206 13.55 -21.46 14.46
N SER A 207 13.95 -21.18 15.71
CA SER A 207 13.82 -22.14 16.82
C SER A 207 12.37 -22.59 17.00
N LEU A 208 11.41 -21.66 17.00
CA LEU A 208 10.01 -22.01 17.16
C LEU A 208 9.49 -22.86 16.01
N LEU A 209 9.86 -22.55 14.76
CA LEU A 209 9.53 -23.37 13.59
C LEU A 209 10.10 -24.79 13.69
N LEU A 210 11.39 -24.92 13.98
CA LEU A 210 12.11 -26.20 14.05
C LEU A 210 11.59 -27.12 15.17
N ARG A 211 11.01 -26.56 16.24
CA ARG A 211 10.37 -27.33 17.32
C ARG A 211 9.03 -27.95 16.91
N ARG A 212 8.34 -27.39 15.92
CA ARG A 212 7.04 -27.91 15.50
C ARG A 212 7.24 -29.18 14.68
N PRO A 213 6.32 -30.16 14.76
CA PRO A 213 6.37 -31.35 13.94
C PRO A 213 6.36 -31.03 12.43
N GLY A 214 7.16 -31.75 11.65
CA GLY A 214 7.33 -31.59 10.20
C GLY A 214 8.55 -32.36 9.70
N ALA A 215 8.73 -32.44 8.38
CA ALA A 215 9.87 -33.14 7.76
C ALA A 215 11.22 -32.47 8.11
N HIS A 216 11.20 -31.18 8.42
CA HIS A 216 12.37 -30.41 8.83
C HIS A 216 12.38 -30.06 10.33
N SER A 217 11.64 -30.80 11.17
CA SER A 217 11.71 -30.60 12.62
C SER A 217 13.09 -30.99 13.16
N ASP A 218 13.71 -30.10 13.94
CA ASP A 218 14.98 -30.34 14.62
C ASP A 218 15.00 -29.63 15.99
N PRO A 219 14.53 -30.29 17.06
CA PRO A 219 14.50 -29.71 18.40
C PRO A 219 15.88 -29.36 18.97
N ALA A 220 16.95 -30.05 18.53
CA ALA A 220 18.30 -29.82 19.01
C ALA A 220 18.87 -28.53 18.41
N LEU A 221 18.75 -28.38 17.09
CA LEU A 221 19.12 -27.15 16.40
C LEU A 221 18.26 -25.97 16.88
N ALA A 222 16.96 -26.19 17.13
CA ALA A 222 16.11 -25.17 17.71
C ALA A 222 16.60 -24.69 19.08
N ALA A 223 17.04 -25.59 19.96
CA ALA A 223 17.61 -25.22 21.25
C ALA A 223 18.92 -24.43 21.10
N ALA A 224 19.76 -24.80 20.13
CA ALA A 224 20.98 -24.06 19.81
C ALA A 224 20.68 -22.64 19.30
N HIS A 225 19.71 -22.49 18.39
CA HIS A 225 19.29 -21.19 17.87
C HIS A 225 18.67 -20.30 18.96
N LEU A 226 17.80 -20.84 19.81
CA LEU A 226 17.22 -20.05 20.92
C LEU A 226 18.28 -19.56 21.92
N ARG A 227 19.29 -20.39 22.21
CA ARG A 227 20.42 -19.99 23.07
C ARG A 227 21.18 -18.81 22.44
N ARG A 228 21.52 -18.91 21.16
CA ARG A 228 22.21 -17.83 20.42
C ARG A 228 21.36 -16.57 20.34
N ALA A 229 20.05 -16.69 20.11
CA ALA A 229 19.14 -15.55 20.11
C ALA A 229 19.19 -14.77 21.44
N ARG A 230 19.21 -15.47 22.59
CA ARG A 230 19.36 -14.82 23.91
C ARG A 230 20.72 -14.15 24.08
N GLN A 231 21.80 -14.80 23.65
CA GLN A 231 23.14 -14.20 23.71
C GLN A 231 23.23 -12.92 22.87
N LEU A 232 22.70 -12.95 21.64
CA LEU A 232 22.66 -11.78 20.75
C LEU A 232 21.79 -10.66 21.31
N PHE A 233 20.64 -10.98 21.91
CA PHE A 233 19.78 -9.97 22.53
C PHE A 233 20.46 -9.27 23.71
N GLU A 234 21.12 -10.02 24.61
CA GLU A 234 21.89 -9.40 25.70
C GLU A 234 23.11 -8.64 25.20
N PHE A 235 23.75 -9.09 24.13
CA PHE A 235 24.84 -8.37 23.49
C PHE A 235 24.36 -7.05 22.86
N ALA A 236 23.22 -7.07 22.16
CA ALA A 236 22.63 -5.89 21.54
C ALA A 236 22.31 -4.79 22.55
N LYS A 237 21.85 -5.15 23.77
CA LYS A 237 21.61 -4.19 24.86
C LYS A 237 22.85 -3.39 25.28
N LEU A 238 24.05 -3.88 25.01
CA LEU A 238 25.29 -3.15 25.31
C LEU A 238 25.62 -2.07 24.27
N LEU A 239 24.99 -2.10 23.09
CA LEU A 239 25.33 -1.23 21.97
C LEU A 239 24.25 -0.13 21.82
N PRO A 240 24.60 1.15 22.02
CA PRO A 240 23.61 2.22 22.01
C PRO A 240 23.17 2.67 20.60
N ASN A 241 23.90 2.28 19.55
CA ASN A 241 23.73 2.85 18.21
C ASN A 241 23.38 1.81 17.13
N PRO A 242 22.68 2.24 16.05
CA PRO A 242 22.52 1.47 14.83
C PRO A 242 23.84 1.16 14.14
N TRP A 243 23.88 0.10 13.33
CA TRP A 243 25.07 -0.27 12.56
C TRP A 243 25.45 0.80 11.53
N SER A 244 26.74 0.95 11.33
CA SER A 244 27.32 1.57 10.13
C SER A 244 28.68 0.93 9.85
N PRO A 245 29.08 0.72 8.59
CA PRO A 245 30.43 0.26 8.28
C PRO A 245 31.47 1.32 8.67
N PRO A 246 32.76 0.95 8.84
CA PRO A 246 33.84 1.91 9.10
C PRO A 246 34.07 2.89 7.94
N SER A 247 33.76 2.48 6.72
CA SER A 247 33.91 3.24 5.47
C SER A 247 32.95 2.69 4.42
N GLY A 248 32.67 3.48 3.38
CA GLY A 248 31.81 3.07 2.27
C GLY A 248 30.34 3.41 2.48
N GLU A 249 29.51 2.85 1.62
CA GLU A 249 28.07 3.11 1.58
C GLU A 249 27.31 2.31 2.65
N VAL A 250 26.18 2.85 3.10
CA VAL A 250 25.22 2.17 3.97
C VAL A 250 23.92 2.03 3.20
N PRO A 251 23.67 0.92 2.50
CA PRO A 251 22.48 0.80 1.65
C PRO A 251 21.19 0.73 2.48
N TYR A 252 21.27 0.21 3.70
CA TYR A 252 20.16 0.04 4.65
C TYR A 252 20.45 0.80 5.96
N PRO A 253 20.38 2.15 5.99
CA PRO A 253 20.62 2.92 7.20
C PRO A 253 19.46 2.77 8.19
N SER A 254 19.76 2.35 9.42
CA SER A 254 18.75 2.31 10.48
C SER A 254 18.62 3.67 11.19
N SER A 255 17.36 4.04 11.44
CA SER A 255 16.96 5.28 12.11
C SER A 255 16.78 5.13 13.62
N SER A 256 16.61 3.90 14.11
CA SER A 256 16.45 3.58 15.52
C SER A 256 16.81 2.11 15.76
N THR A 257 17.22 1.80 16.99
CA THR A 257 17.41 0.40 17.44
C THR A 257 16.24 -0.06 18.30
N ALA A 258 15.37 0.86 18.73
CA ALA A 258 14.36 0.57 19.74
C ALA A 258 13.29 -0.39 19.23
N ASP A 259 12.90 -0.25 17.97
CA ASP A 259 11.90 -1.08 17.31
C ASP A 259 12.45 -2.48 16.99
N ASP A 260 13.69 -2.61 16.51
CA ASP A 260 14.34 -3.91 16.33
C ASP A 260 14.49 -4.64 17.68
N MET A 261 14.94 -3.92 18.72
CA MET A 261 15.06 -4.49 20.07
C MET A 261 13.71 -4.89 20.66
N ALA A 262 12.65 -4.12 20.39
CA ALA A 262 11.29 -4.49 20.77
C ALA A 262 10.86 -5.78 20.06
N TRP A 263 11.17 -5.91 18.77
CA TRP A 263 10.85 -7.08 17.96
C TRP A 263 11.61 -8.34 18.42
N ALA A 264 12.91 -8.23 18.66
CA ALA A 264 13.73 -9.32 19.20
C ALA A 264 13.25 -9.77 20.58
N GLY A 265 12.95 -8.80 21.46
CA GLY A 265 12.37 -9.07 22.78
C GLY A 265 11.01 -9.76 22.69
N ALA A 266 10.16 -9.35 21.75
CA ALA A 266 8.86 -9.97 21.50
C ALA A 266 8.98 -11.44 21.06
N TRP A 267 9.96 -11.77 20.23
CA TRP A 267 10.25 -13.16 19.85
C TRP A 267 10.70 -14.02 21.02
N LEU A 268 11.60 -13.49 21.85
CA LEU A 268 12.06 -14.20 23.04
C LEU A 268 10.93 -14.35 24.07
N CYS A 269 10.07 -13.34 24.20
CA CYS A 269 8.84 -13.38 25.00
C CYS A 269 7.92 -14.50 24.51
N ARG A 270 7.61 -14.55 23.21
CA ARG A 270 6.84 -15.65 22.64
C ARG A 270 7.48 -17.01 22.90
N ALA A 271 8.81 -17.12 22.80
CA ALA A 271 9.49 -18.38 23.05
C ALA A 271 9.39 -18.85 24.51
N ASP A 272 9.41 -17.93 25.47
CA ASP A 272 9.14 -18.24 26.89
C ASP A 272 7.68 -18.70 27.08
N VAL A 273 6.73 -17.98 26.48
CA VAL A 273 5.29 -18.27 26.61
C VAL A 273 4.92 -19.61 25.96
N ASP A 274 5.41 -19.89 24.76
CA ASP A 274 5.24 -21.19 24.08
C ASP A 274 5.87 -22.35 24.88
N ALA A 275 6.88 -22.06 25.72
CA ALA A 275 7.49 -23.03 26.64
C ALA A 275 6.74 -23.19 27.97
N GLY A 276 5.59 -22.51 28.15
CA GLY A 276 4.73 -22.60 29.33
C GLY A 276 5.06 -21.61 30.43
N VAL A 277 5.95 -20.64 30.19
CA VAL A 277 6.20 -19.54 31.15
C VAL A 277 5.05 -18.55 31.06
N ALA A 278 4.41 -18.22 32.19
CA ALA A 278 3.38 -17.19 32.21
C ALA A 278 3.96 -15.84 31.72
N PRO A 279 3.26 -15.07 30.87
CA PRO A 279 3.81 -13.85 30.28
C PRO A 279 4.36 -12.84 31.30
N GLY A 280 3.66 -12.64 32.42
CA GLY A 280 4.11 -11.76 33.52
C GLY A 280 5.33 -12.26 34.31
N ALA A 281 5.73 -13.52 34.12
CA ALA A 281 6.92 -14.11 34.73
C ALA A 281 8.09 -14.27 33.73
N SER A 282 7.89 -13.95 32.45
CA SER A 282 8.95 -14.03 31.44
C SER A 282 9.87 -12.80 31.52
N PRO A 283 11.18 -13.00 31.76
CA PRO A 283 12.16 -11.90 31.69
C PRO A 283 12.23 -11.28 30.30
N ALA A 284 12.02 -12.07 29.25
CA ALA A 284 12.04 -11.59 27.88
C ALA A 284 10.84 -10.67 27.58
N CYS A 285 9.63 -11.03 28.03
CA CYS A 285 8.47 -10.15 27.92
C CYS A 285 8.69 -8.83 28.66
N ALA A 286 9.20 -8.87 29.90
CA ALA A 286 9.53 -7.67 30.66
C ALA A 286 10.61 -6.81 29.97
N ALA A 287 11.64 -7.43 29.40
CA ALA A 287 12.72 -6.73 28.71
C ALA A 287 12.28 -6.07 27.38
N ALA A 288 11.25 -6.59 26.73
CA ALA A 288 10.75 -6.04 25.46
C ALA A 288 9.96 -4.72 25.65
N LEU A 289 9.27 -4.56 26.79
CA LEU A 289 8.35 -3.43 27.02
C LEU A 289 9.04 -2.05 27.00
N PRO A 290 10.22 -1.84 27.61
CA PRO A 290 10.91 -0.55 27.52
C PRO A 290 11.29 -0.17 26.08
N PHE A 291 11.80 -1.12 25.30
CA PHE A 291 12.14 -0.90 23.90
C PHE A 291 10.91 -0.56 23.07
N TRP A 292 9.81 -1.31 23.27
CA TRP A 292 8.54 -1.00 22.62
C TRP A 292 8.02 0.39 23.03
N ASN A 293 8.16 0.78 24.30
CA ASN A 293 7.76 2.10 24.77
C ASN A 293 8.55 3.23 24.12
N SER A 294 9.79 2.99 23.70
CA SER A 294 10.55 3.93 22.87
C SER A 294 10.10 3.88 21.40
N ALA A 295 9.98 2.68 20.83
CA ALA A 295 9.60 2.47 19.43
C ALA A 295 8.20 3.03 19.08
N ARG A 296 7.25 2.98 20.02
CA ARG A 296 5.87 3.40 19.77
C ARG A 296 5.70 4.90 19.51
N TYR A 297 6.73 5.71 19.72
CA TYR A 297 6.73 7.15 19.46
C TYR A 297 7.49 7.54 18.17
N LEU A 298 8.06 6.57 17.44
CA LEU A 298 8.60 6.81 16.10
C LEU A 298 7.48 7.26 15.14
N THR A 299 7.78 8.23 14.29
CA THR A 299 6.80 9.00 13.51
C THR A 299 6.32 8.31 12.24
N ASP A 300 7.10 7.35 11.73
CA ASP A 300 6.95 6.89 10.36
C ASP A 300 5.77 5.92 10.20
N ARG A 301 5.38 5.23 11.30
CA ARG A 301 4.20 4.35 11.40
C ARG A 301 4.05 3.45 10.17
N GLU A 302 5.18 2.90 9.72
CA GLU A 302 5.28 1.92 8.65
C GLU A 302 5.87 0.61 9.18
N LEU A 303 5.82 -0.43 8.35
CA LEU A 303 6.59 -1.65 8.56
C LEU A 303 7.58 -1.77 7.41
N SER A 304 8.87 -1.81 7.74
CA SER A 304 9.98 -2.02 6.82
C SER A 304 11.17 -2.62 7.59
N TRP A 305 12.26 -2.95 6.90
CA TRP A 305 13.51 -3.38 7.53
C TRP A 305 14.10 -2.35 8.53
N ASN A 306 13.61 -1.10 8.51
CA ASN A 306 14.02 0.01 9.39
C ASN A 306 12.98 0.28 10.50
N GLN A 307 11.79 -0.32 10.43
CA GLN A 307 10.66 0.00 11.30
C GLN A 307 9.90 -1.28 11.67
N MET A 308 10.24 -1.86 12.82
CA MET A 308 9.73 -3.15 13.31
C MET A 308 8.77 -3.01 14.49
N GLY A 309 8.32 -1.79 14.79
CA GLY A 309 7.42 -1.52 15.92
C GLY A 309 6.03 -2.15 15.80
N ALA A 310 5.47 -2.20 14.59
CA ALA A 310 4.17 -2.81 14.32
C ALA A 310 4.15 -4.34 14.56
N PRO A 311 5.07 -5.15 14.00
CA PRO A 311 5.13 -6.57 14.28
C PRO A 311 5.51 -6.85 15.74
N ALA A 312 6.36 -6.02 16.38
CA ALA A 312 6.62 -6.12 17.82
C ALA A 312 5.35 -5.96 18.66
N ALA A 313 4.54 -4.92 18.38
CA ALA A 313 3.27 -4.72 19.08
C ALA A 313 2.29 -5.89 18.90
N LEU A 314 2.18 -6.44 17.68
CA LEU A 314 1.37 -7.63 17.40
C LEU A 314 1.84 -8.83 18.23
N LEU A 315 3.14 -9.12 18.22
CA LEU A 315 3.69 -10.31 18.86
C LEU A 315 3.68 -10.22 20.38
N LEU A 316 3.91 -9.04 20.96
CA LEU A 316 3.78 -8.81 22.40
C LEU A 316 2.33 -8.95 22.86
N ARG A 317 1.38 -8.37 22.11
CA ARG A 317 -0.05 -8.54 22.36
C ARG A 317 -0.46 -10.00 22.31
N ASP A 318 -0.08 -10.71 21.24
CA ASP A 318 -0.48 -12.10 21.03
C ASP A 318 0.16 -13.04 22.08
N SER A 319 1.33 -12.67 22.61
CA SER A 319 1.99 -13.38 23.71
C SER A 319 1.43 -13.02 25.10
N GLY A 320 0.48 -12.09 25.19
CA GLY A 320 -0.08 -11.62 26.47
C GLY A 320 0.92 -10.84 27.34
N ALA A 321 1.90 -10.19 26.72
CA ALA A 321 2.93 -9.45 27.43
C ALA A 321 2.40 -8.14 28.04
N GLY A 322 2.91 -7.78 29.22
CA GLY A 322 2.63 -6.51 29.87
C GLY A 322 1.29 -6.46 30.61
N SER A 323 0.97 -5.26 31.09
CA SER A 323 -0.28 -4.94 31.79
C SER A 323 -1.42 -4.68 30.80
N ALA A 324 -2.65 -4.56 31.31
CA ALA A 324 -3.79 -4.10 30.49
C ALA A 324 -3.54 -2.73 29.83
N ALA A 325 -2.74 -1.86 30.46
CA ALA A 325 -2.37 -0.57 29.89
C ALA A 325 -1.40 -0.71 28.71
N ASP A 326 -0.43 -1.63 28.82
CA ASP A 326 0.49 -1.94 27.71
C ASP A 326 -0.29 -2.52 26.53
N VAL A 327 -1.20 -3.45 26.79
CA VAL A 327 -2.07 -4.04 25.76
C VAL A 327 -2.95 -3.00 25.07
N ALA A 328 -3.58 -2.10 25.84
CA ALA A 328 -4.36 -1.01 25.28
C ALA A 328 -3.50 -0.08 24.40
N ALA A 329 -2.23 0.11 24.75
CA ALA A 329 -1.32 0.94 23.99
C ALA A 329 -0.73 0.21 22.76
N PHE A 330 -0.57 -1.12 22.77
CA PHE A 330 -0.35 -1.92 21.55
C PHE A 330 -1.52 -1.74 20.57
N GLU A 331 -2.75 -1.89 21.05
CA GLU A 331 -3.95 -1.74 20.21
C GLU A 331 -4.12 -0.32 19.67
N SER A 332 -3.85 0.69 20.49
CA SER A 332 -3.86 2.09 20.03
C SER A 332 -2.80 2.35 18.95
N TYR A 333 -1.59 1.80 19.10
CA TYR A 333 -0.55 1.86 18.08
C TYR A 333 -1.03 1.22 16.77
N LEU A 334 -1.56 -0.01 16.84
CA LEU A 334 -2.02 -0.77 15.66
C LEU A 334 -3.23 -0.11 14.99
N SER A 335 -4.14 0.48 15.77
CA SER A 335 -5.25 1.27 15.24
C SER A 335 -4.74 2.50 14.50
N THR A 336 -3.81 3.25 15.10
CA THR A 336 -3.23 4.44 14.47
C THR A 336 -2.46 4.09 13.20
N PHE A 337 -1.68 2.99 13.24
CA PHE A 337 -1.00 2.44 12.08
C PHE A 337 -2.02 2.14 10.97
N THR A 338 -3.01 1.29 11.24
CA THR A 338 -3.95 0.84 10.20
C THR A 338 -4.80 1.99 9.65
N SER A 339 -5.26 2.91 10.50
CA SER A 339 -5.97 4.13 10.07
C SER A 339 -5.12 5.00 9.15
N ARG A 340 -3.83 5.21 9.44
CA ARG A 340 -2.93 5.96 8.53
C ARG A 340 -2.96 5.36 7.12
N TRP A 341 -2.84 4.05 7.00
CA TRP A 341 -2.81 3.36 5.70
C TRP A 341 -4.17 3.33 4.99
N ILE A 342 -5.27 3.18 5.74
CA ILE A 342 -6.62 3.03 5.21
C ILE A 342 -7.26 4.38 4.86
N ASP A 343 -7.09 5.39 5.73
CA ASP A 343 -7.80 6.68 5.67
C ASP A 343 -7.11 7.68 4.72
N SER A 344 -5.83 7.48 4.39
CA SER A 344 -5.10 8.27 3.38
C SER A 344 -5.67 8.16 1.96
N ARG A 345 -6.73 7.37 1.72
CA ARG A 345 -7.46 7.33 0.43
C ARG A 345 -8.03 8.65 -0.03
N GLY A 346 -8.33 9.56 0.90
CA GLY A 346 -8.74 10.92 0.56
C GLY A 346 -7.61 11.77 -0.03
N THR A 347 -6.37 11.31 0.08
CA THR A 347 -5.17 12.05 -0.30
C THR A 347 -4.66 11.56 -1.66
N SER A 348 -4.84 12.39 -2.68
CA SER A 348 -4.26 12.14 -4.00
C SER A 348 -2.75 12.29 -3.97
N CYS A 349 -2.02 11.38 -4.63
CA CYS A 349 -0.57 11.54 -4.77
C CYS A 349 -0.16 12.81 -5.54
N ALA A 350 -1.07 13.38 -6.36
CA ALA A 350 -0.84 14.67 -6.99
C ALA A 350 -0.74 15.83 -5.98
N SER A 351 -1.39 15.71 -4.80
CA SER A 351 -1.41 16.76 -3.77
C SER A 351 -0.28 16.68 -2.74
N THR A 352 0.47 15.57 -2.67
CA THR A 352 1.50 15.36 -1.63
C THR A 352 2.94 15.56 -2.13
N GLY A 353 3.13 15.82 -3.43
CA GLY A 353 4.48 15.93 -4.00
C GLY A 353 5.36 14.70 -3.78
N GLY A 354 4.75 13.51 -3.63
CA GLY A 354 5.44 12.23 -3.45
C GLY A 354 6.10 12.00 -2.07
N GLY A 355 6.01 12.94 -1.13
CA GLY A 355 6.71 12.86 0.17
C GLY A 355 5.90 12.22 1.31
N GLY A 356 4.68 11.76 1.06
CA GLY A 356 3.79 11.23 2.09
C GLY A 356 2.78 10.23 1.55
N LEU A 357 2.26 9.40 2.45
CA LEU A 357 1.33 8.33 2.13
C LEU A 357 0.07 8.86 1.43
N CYS A 358 -0.13 8.42 0.21
CA CYS A 358 -1.22 8.83 -0.68
C CYS A 358 -1.80 7.61 -1.41
N TYR A 359 -2.78 7.83 -2.28
CA TYR A 359 -3.31 6.80 -3.16
C TYR A 359 -3.10 7.14 -4.62
N THR A 360 -2.61 6.17 -5.38
CA THR A 360 -2.55 6.25 -6.84
C THR A 360 -3.96 6.22 -7.44
N PRO A 361 -4.17 6.71 -8.67
CA PRO A 361 -5.45 6.56 -9.39
C PRO A 361 -5.99 5.12 -9.42
N GLY A 362 -5.11 4.12 -9.48
CA GLY A 362 -5.41 2.69 -9.49
C GLY A 362 -5.69 2.08 -8.11
N GLY A 363 -5.57 2.85 -7.02
CA GLY A 363 -5.97 2.42 -5.67
C GLY A 363 -4.86 1.80 -4.82
N LEU A 364 -3.59 1.94 -5.22
CA LEU A 364 -2.44 1.55 -4.40
C LEU A 364 -2.17 2.60 -3.32
N ALA A 365 -2.05 2.17 -2.07
CA ALA A 365 -1.50 2.96 -0.99
C ALA A 365 0.01 3.14 -1.23
N TRP A 366 0.40 4.34 -1.64
CA TRP A 366 1.74 4.65 -2.14
C TRP A 366 2.47 5.55 -1.14
N LEU A 367 3.60 5.07 -0.63
CA LEU A 367 4.40 5.80 0.37
C LEU A 367 5.61 6.51 -0.25
N THR A 368 6.36 5.80 -1.07
CA THR A 368 7.61 6.25 -1.68
C THR A 368 7.86 5.48 -2.98
N GLU A 369 8.72 6.00 -3.85
CA GLU A 369 9.07 5.35 -5.13
C GLU A 369 9.88 4.06 -4.94
N TRP A 370 10.59 3.95 -3.82
CA TRP A 370 11.43 2.80 -3.50
C TRP A 370 10.61 1.70 -2.83
N GLY A 371 10.28 0.65 -3.57
CA GLY A 371 9.52 -0.46 -3.01
C GLY A 371 8.10 -0.07 -2.59
N SER A 372 7.39 0.71 -3.43
CA SER A 372 6.02 1.14 -3.15
C SER A 372 5.11 -0.05 -2.79
N LEU A 373 5.26 -1.19 -3.50
CA LEU A 373 4.50 -2.41 -3.23
C LEU A 373 4.97 -3.13 -1.96
N ARG A 374 6.27 -3.11 -1.63
CA ARG A 374 6.80 -3.65 -0.37
C ARG A 374 6.12 -2.99 0.82
N HIS A 375 6.03 -1.65 0.82
CA HIS A 375 5.40 -0.94 1.93
C HIS A 375 3.89 -1.26 2.05
N ALA A 376 3.17 -1.27 0.92
CA ALA A 376 1.76 -1.65 0.92
C ALA A 376 1.54 -3.11 1.38
N ALA A 377 2.43 -4.04 0.98
CA ALA A 377 2.37 -5.44 1.38
C ALA A 377 2.63 -5.64 2.88
N ASN A 378 3.63 -4.94 3.41
CA ASN A 378 3.94 -4.92 4.83
C ASN A 378 2.78 -4.36 5.65
N ALA A 379 2.16 -3.27 5.22
CA ALA A 379 1.00 -2.71 5.88
C ALA A 379 -0.23 -3.62 5.77
N ALA A 380 -0.43 -4.31 4.64
CA ALA A 380 -1.46 -5.33 4.47
C ALA A 380 -1.28 -6.51 5.45
N LEU A 381 -0.05 -6.98 5.66
CA LEU A 381 0.27 -7.97 6.70
C LEU A 381 -0.17 -7.49 8.09
N VAL A 382 0.20 -6.28 8.49
CA VAL A 382 -0.17 -5.72 9.81
C VAL A 382 -1.69 -5.56 9.96
N ALA A 383 -2.38 -5.10 8.92
CA ALA A 383 -3.83 -4.97 8.91
C ALA A 383 -4.51 -6.35 9.09
N LEU A 384 -4.05 -7.38 8.38
CA LEU A 384 -4.60 -8.72 8.48
C LEU A 384 -4.30 -9.36 9.84
N ALA A 385 -3.06 -9.29 10.31
CA ALA A 385 -2.64 -9.80 11.62
C ALA A 385 -3.39 -9.14 12.77
N SER A 386 -3.55 -7.82 12.73
CA SER A 386 -4.30 -7.09 13.75
C SER A 386 -5.81 -7.34 13.69
N SER A 387 -6.34 -7.79 12.54
CA SER A 387 -7.77 -8.13 12.35
C SER A 387 -8.15 -9.56 12.75
N ARG A 388 -7.21 -10.35 13.26
CA ARG A 388 -7.43 -11.76 13.58
C ARG A 388 -8.43 -11.97 14.73
N PRO A 389 -9.20 -13.09 14.72
CA PRO A 389 -10.18 -13.37 15.78
C PRO A 389 -9.55 -13.85 17.08
N ASP A 390 -8.35 -14.39 16.99
CA ASP A 390 -7.62 -15.06 18.05
C ASP A 390 -6.41 -14.25 18.53
N GLY A 391 -6.36 -12.94 18.26
CA GLY A 391 -5.23 -12.04 18.54
C GLY A 391 -4.92 -11.76 20.01
N GLY A 392 -5.18 -12.71 20.91
CA GLY A 392 -4.78 -12.65 22.32
C GLY A 392 -5.51 -11.58 23.16
N ALA A 393 -4.83 -11.09 24.19
CA ALA A 393 -5.38 -10.27 25.29
C ALA A 393 -5.89 -8.87 24.88
N GLY A 394 -5.86 -8.51 23.59
CA GLY A 394 -6.32 -7.22 23.07
C GLY A 394 -7.84 -7.02 23.13
N ALA A 395 -8.27 -5.76 23.06
CA ALA A 395 -9.69 -5.43 22.92
C ALA A 395 -10.21 -6.02 21.61
N ALA A 396 -11.35 -6.72 21.66
CA ALA A 396 -11.95 -7.30 20.47
C ALA A 396 -12.33 -6.19 19.47
N LEU A 397 -11.68 -6.19 18.29
CA LEU A 397 -12.12 -5.37 17.17
C LEU A 397 -13.58 -5.70 16.84
N THR A 398 -14.38 -4.66 16.58
CA THR A 398 -15.74 -4.86 16.09
C THR A 398 -15.69 -5.64 14.77
N PRO A 399 -16.73 -6.45 14.46
CA PRO A 399 -16.81 -7.14 13.18
C PRO A 399 -16.64 -6.20 11.98
N ALA A 400 -17.19 -4.99 12.06
CA ALA A 400 -17.05 -3.96 11.03
C ALA A 400 -15.59 -3.51 10.85
N ALA A 401 -14.89 -3.13 11.95
CA ALA A 401 -13.49 -2.69 11.87
C ALA A 401 -12.56 -3.79 11.33
N ARG A 402 -12.87 -5.05 11.64
CA ARG A 402 -12.18 -6.22 11.13
C ARG A 402 -12.35 -6.38 9.62
N VAL A 403 -13.59 -6.33 9.12
CA VAL A 403 -13.86 -6.35 7.68
C VAL A 403 -13.14 -5.18 6.98
N VAL A 404 -13.09 -4.01 7.63
CA VAL A 404 -12.38 -2.84 7.11
C VAL A 404 -10.90 -3.13 6.83
N ARG A 405 -10.18 -3.63 7.83
CA ARG A 405 -8.75 -3.99 7.67
C ARG A 405 -8.55 -5.11 6.65
N GLN A 406 -9.43 -6.10 6.65
CA GLN A 406 -9.31 -7.27 5.78
C GLN A 406 -9.55 -6.94 4.30
N CYS A 407 -10.63 -6.23 3.94
CA CYS A 407 -10.84 -5.93 2.52
C CYS A 407 -9.81 -4.91 2.00
N TRP A 408 -9.36 -3.96 2.83
CA TRP A 408 -8.28 -3.07 2.42
C TRP A 408 -7.01 -3.84 2.08
N ALA A 409 -6.57 -4.71 2.99
CA ALA A 409 -5.39 -5.53 2.75
C ALA A 409 -5.56 -6.43 1.51
N ARG A 410 -6.75 -7.02 1.33
CA ARG A 410 -7.09 -7.76 0.11
C ARG A 410 -6.96 -6.88 -1.14
N SER A 411 -7.41 -5.63 -1.12
CA SER A 411 -7.33 -4.74 -2.28
C SER A 411 -5.89 -4.41 -2.65
N GLN A 412 -5.02 -4.16 -1.65
CA GLN A 412 -3.60 -3.91 -1.89
C GLN A 412 -2.88 -5.13 -2.47
N VAL A 413 -3.13 -6.32 -1.91
CA VAL A 413 -2.54 -7.55 -2.46
C VAL A 413 -3.11 -7.87 -3.84
N SER A 414 -4.40 -7.67 -4.09
CA SER A 414 -4.99 -7.90 -5.41
C SER A 414 -4.42 -6.93 -6.45
N TYR A 415 -4.18 -5.66 -6.08
CA TYR A 415 -3.47 -4.68 -6.93
C TYR A 415 -2.10 -5.21 -7.36
N MET A 416 -1.32 -5.78 -6.42
CA MET A 416 0.00 -6.41 -6.72
C MET A 416 -0.13 -7.59 -7.69
N LEU A 417 -1.25 -8.29 -7.64
CA LEU A 417 -1.50 -9.51 -8.41
C LEU A 417 -2.10 -9.26 -9.79
N GLY A 418 -2.55 -8.05 -10.08
CA GLY A 418 -3.05 -7.67 -11.41
C GLY A 418 -4.38 -6.93 -11.41
N ASP A 419 -5.10 -6.88 -10.28
CA ASP A 419 -6.37 -6.17 -10.15
C ASP A 419 -6.14 -4.65 -10.07
N ASN A 420 -5.71 -4.08 -11.20
CA ASN A 420 -5.50 -2.66 -11.42
C ASN A 420 -5.90 -2.30 -12.86
N THR A 421 -6.02 -1.01 -13.14
CA THR A 421 -6.51 -0.49 -14.43
C THR A 421 -5.66 -0.89 -15.64
N GLN A 422 -4.44 -1.40 -15.42
CA GLN A 422 -3.49 -1.80 -16.45
C GLN A 422 -3.38 -3.32 -16.64
N ASN A 423 -4.13 -4.12 -15.85
CA ASN A 423 -3.97 -5.59 -15.76
C ASN A 423 -2.49 -5.99 -15.52
N GLN A 424 -1.74 -5.17 -14.77
CA GLN A 424 -0.31 -5.38 -14.54
C GLN A 424 -0.14 -6.17 -13.25
N SER A 425 0.24 -7.45 -13.32
CA SER A 425 0.81 -8.10 -12.14
C SER A 425 2.19 -7.53 -11.87
N TYR A 426 2.55 -7.39 -10.60
CA TYR A 426 3.88 -6.99 -10.17
C TYR A 426 4.68 -8.16 -9.58
N VAL A 427 4.17 -9.39 -9.73
CA VAL A 427 4.83 -10.61 -9.29
C VAL A 427 5.40 -11.34 -10.50
N VAL A 428 6.72 -11.50 -10.53
CA VAL A 428 7.43 -12.13 -11.64
C VAL A 428 6.90 -13.55 -11.88
N GLY A 429 6.47 -13.82 -13.11
CA GLY A 429 5.95 -15.10 -13.54
C GLY A 429 4.46 -15.32 -13.25
N TYR A 430 3.77 -14.38 -12.60
CA TYR A 430 2.35 -14.49 -12.30
C TYR A 430 1.48 -13.72 -13.30
N ARG A 431 0.61 -14.44 -14.01
CA ARG A 431 -0.39 -13.87 -14.92
C ARG A 431 -1.73 -14.55 -14.64
N PRO A 432 -2.63 -13.93 -13.87
CA PRO A 432 -3.87 -14.57 -13.47
C PRO A 432 -4.79 -14.87 -14.67
N THR A 433 -4.71 -14.06 -15.73
CA THR A 433 -5.36 -14.33 -17.02
C THR A 433 -4.42 -13.99 -18.18
N PRO A 434 -4.71 -14.43 -19.42
CA PRO A 434 -3.91 -14.09 -20.60
C PRO A 434 -3.81 -12.57 -20.90
N GLN A 435 -4.74 -11.77 -20.37
CA GLN A 435 -4.74 -10.31 -20.54
C GLN A 435 -3.76 -9.61 -19.58
N HIS A 436 -3.33 -10.32 -18.53
CA HIS A 436 -2.43 -9.75 -17.54
C HIS A 436 -0.98 -9.78 -18.00
N LYS A 437 -0.27 -8.70 -17.69
CA LYS A 437 1.17 -8.60 -17.82
C LYS A 437 1.84 -9.07 -16.54
N SER A 438 3.10 -9.49 -16.65
CA SER A 438 4.00 -9.81 -15.54
C SER A 438 5.33 -9.13 -15.83
N PRO A 439 6.11 -8.71 -14.82
CA PRO A 439 7.47 -8.23 -15.02
C PRO A 439 8.30 -9.35 -15.66
N GLY A 440 8.99 -9.00 -16.73
CA GLY A 440 9.93 -9.86 -17.43
C GLY A 440 11.37 -9.40 -17.27
N ARG A 441 11.61 -8.15 -16.84
CA ARG A 441 12.93 -7.52 -16.77
C ARG A 441 13.27 -7.00 -15.35
N PRO A 442 13.07 -7.78 -14.26
CA PRO A 442 13.47 -7.33 -12.93
C PRO A 442 14.98 -7.07 -12.87
N HIS A 443 15.38 -6.04 -12.12
CA HIS A 443 16.77 -5.68 -11.85
C HIS A 443 17.41 -6.77 -10.98
N HIS A 444 17.96 -7.80 -11.64
CA HIS A 444 18.57 -8.92 -10.93
C HIS A 444 19.69 -9.52 -11.79
N ARG A 445 20.93 -9.46 -11.28
CA ARG A 445 22.14 -9.87 -12.01
C ARG A 445 22.04 -11.30 -12.55
N SER A 446 21.87 -12.28 -11.66
CA SER A 446 21.91 -13.69 -12.09
C SER A 446 20.73 -14.08 -13.00
N ALA A 447 19.51 -13.62 -12.70
CA ALA A 447 18.34 -13.85 -13.55
C ALA A 447 18.49 -13.24 -14.97
N SER A 448 19.24 -12.15 -15.12
CA SER A 448 19.55 -11.54 -16.42
C SER A 448 20.44 -12.39 -17.32
N CYS A 449 21.14 -13.36 -16.72
CA CYS A 449 22.05 -14.24 -17.42
C CYS A 449 21.33 -15.47 -17.97
N ASP A 450 21.87 -16.02 -19.06
CA ASP A 450 21.41 -17.29 -19.64
C ASP A 450 21.54 -18.44 -18.61
N PRO A 451 20.60 -19.38 -18.51
CA PRO A 451 20.74 -20.52 -17.60
C PRO A 451 21.91 -21.46 -17.97
N ALA A 452 22.39 -21.44 -19.22
CA ALA A 452 23.60 -22.14 -19.64
C ALA A 452 24.86 -21.36 -19.26
N TYR A 453 25.66 -21.91 -18.34
CA TYR A 453 26.83 -21.22 -17.76
C TYR A 453 27.96 -21.00 -18.78
N ALA A 454 27.97 -21.74 -19.89
CA ALA A 454 28.90 -21.53 -20.99
C ALA A 454 28.63 -20.22 -21.75
N VAL A 455 27.42 -19.67 -21.66
CA VAL A 455 27.07 -18.37 -22.26
C VAL A 455 27.56 -17.26 -21.34
N SER A 456 28.41 -16.38 -21.88
CA SER A 456 28.98 -15.23 -21.16
C SER A 456 27.88 -14.33 -20.58
N CYS A 457 28.09 -13.86 -19.35
CA CYS A 457 27.26 -12.83 -18.74
C CYS A 457 28.14 -11.68 -18.25
N SER A 458 27.76 -10.46 -18.60
CA SER A 458 28.47 -9.21 -18.30
C SER A 458 27.47 -8.06 -18.23
N TRP A 459 27.97 -6.82 -18.10
CA TRP A 459 27.17 -5.60 -18.21
C TRP A 459 26.25 -5.52 -19.43
N ALA A 460 26.55 -6.26 -20.52
CA ALA A 460 25.65 -6.33 -21.67
C ALA A 460 24.26 -6.88 -21.31
N GLN A 461 24.16 -7.78 -20.33
CA GLN A 461 22.88 -8.33 -19.88
C GLN A 461 22.05 -7.33 -19.06
N LEU A 462 22.66 -6.33 -18.44
CA LEU A 462 21.92 -5.21 -17.83
C LEU A 462 21.07 -4.49 -18.90
N ASP A 463 21.61 -4.37 -20.11
CA ASP A 463 21.03 -3.56 -21.18
C ASP A 463 20.24 -4.39 -22.20
N ALA A 464 20.16 -5.71 -21.99
CA ALA A 464 19.46 -6.60 -22.90
C ALA A 464 17.96 -6.21 -23.01
N PRO A 465 17.41 -6.06 -24.24
CA PRO A 465 16.05 -5.55 -24.45
C PRO A 465 14.96 -6.58 -24.13
N GLY A 466 15.32 -7.86 -24.12
CA GLY A 466 14.38 -8.95 -23.82
C GLY A 466 14.16 -9.18 -22.32
N PRO A 467 13.21 -10.06 -21.97
CA PRO A 467 13.05 -10.54 -20.61
C PRO A 467 14.31 -11.25 -20.12
N ASN A 468 14.44 -11.36 -18.80
CA ASN A 468 15.43 -12.19 -18.12
C ASN A 468 15.35 -13.62 -18.67
N PRO A 469 16.46 -14.22 -19.13
CA PRO A 469 16.46 -15.61 -19.59
C PRO A 469 15.99 -16.58 -18.51
N SER A 470 16.28 -16.27 -17.25
CA SER A 470 15.81 -17.05 -16.10
C SER A 470 14.64 -16.33 -15.41
N THR A 471 13.50 -17.00 -15.29
CA THR A 471 12.33 -16.46 -14.59
C THR A 471 12.57 -16.50 -13.08
N LEU A 472 12.61 -15.32 -12.45
CA LEU A 472 12.72 -15.16 -11.00
C LEU A 472 11.34 -15.30 -10.34
N ALA A 473 10.76 -16.49 -10.46
CA ALA A 473 9.35 -16.73 -10.10
C ALA A 473 9.02 -16.30 -8.67
N GLY A 474 7.94 -15.53 -8.53
CA GLY A 474 7.41 -15.10 -7.24
C GLY A 474 8.02 -13.82 -6.66
N ALA A 475 9.05 -13.25 -7.29
CA ALA A 475 9.62 -11.98 -6.84
C ALA A 475 8.61 -10.83 -7.02
N LEU A 476 8.39 -10.05 -5.98
CA LEU A 476 7.62 -8.81 -6.02
C LEU A 476 8.55 -7.67 -6.41
N VAL A 477 8.29 -7.01 -7.55
CA VAL A 477 9.08 -5.84 -7.96
C VAL A 477 8.75 -4.62 -7.11
N GLY A 478 9.61 -3.60 -7.14
CA GLY A 478 9.41 -2.36 -6.36
C GLY A 478 8.06 -1.69 -6.58
N GLY A 479 7.59 -1.64 -7.83
CA GLY A 479 6.24 -1.22 -8.17
C GLY A 479 6.13 0.09 -8.93
N PRO A 480 4.90 0.59 -9.13
CA PRO A 480 4.66 1.76 -9.95
C PRO A 480 5.01 3.07 -9.24
N GLY A 481 5.04 4.14 -10.03
CA GLY A 481 5.04 5.52 -9.55
C GLY A 481 3.69 5.94 -8.93
N PRO A 482 3.61 7.18 -8.42
CA PRO A 482 2.41 7.70 -7.73
C PRO A 482 1.17 7.85 -8.64
N ASP A 483 1.35 7.72 -9.95
CA ASP A 483 0.35 7.80 -11.02
C ASP A 483 0.05 6.44 -11.67
N ASP A 484 0.44 5.34 -11.01
CA ASP A 484 0.42 3.98 -11.54
C ASP A 484 1.40 3.74 -12.70
N SER A 485 2.29 4.69 -13.03
CA SER A 485 3.25 4.49 -14.12
C SER A 485 4.27 3.40 -13.78
N TYR A 486 4.34 2.37 -14.63
CA TYR A 486 5.32 1.30 -14.52
C TYR A 486 5.85 0.95 -15.90
N VAL A 487 7.18 0.83 -15.99
CA VAL A 487 7.88 0.37 -17.18
C VAL A 487 8.73 -0.81 -16.73
N ASP A 488 8.62 -1.94 -17.43
CA ASP A 488 9.43 -3.14 -17.18
C ASP A 488 10.84 -2.93 -17.77
N ASP A 489 11.65 -2.17 -17.02
CA ASP A 489 13.02 -1.82 -17.37
C ASP A 489 13.99 -2.27 -16.29
N ARG A 490 14.92 -3.14 -16.69
CA ARG A 490 15.95 -3.69 -15.82
C ARG A 490 16.86 -2.62 -15.23
N ARG A 491 17.04 -1.47 -15.89
CA ARG A 491 17.84 -0.35 -15.34
C ARG A 491 17.11 0.45 -14.27
N ASP A 492 15.78 0.34 -14.19
CA ASP A 492 14.99 1.02 -13.17
C ASP A 492 15.03 0.22 -11.86
N TYR A 493 16.13 0.37 -11.12
CA TYR A 493 16.33 -0.22 -9.79
C TYR A 493 15.43 0.41 -8.70
N LYS A 494 14.46 1.25 -9.06
CA LYS A 494 13.42 1.72 -8.13
C LYS A 494 12.15 0.91 -8.32
N LYS A 495 11.69 0.81 -9.57
CA LYS A 495 10.43 0.15 -9.93
C LYS A 495 10.58 -1.35 -10.21
N ASN A 496 11.74 -1.80 -10.69
CA ASN A 496 12.02 -3.18 -11.08
C ASN A 496 13.01 -3.91 -10.17
N GLU A 497 13.50 -3.27 -9.10
CA GLU A 497 14.25 -3.97 -8.06
C GLU A 497 13.39 -5.04 -7.39
N VAL A 498 14.07 -6.09 -6.92
CA VAL A 498 13.49 -7.18 -6.14
C VAL A 498 14.40 -7.40 -4.94
N ALA A 499 13.83 -7.64 -3.76
CA ALA A 499 14.63 -7.82 -2.54
C ALA A 499 13.96 -8.78 -1.56
N VAL A 500 14.77 -9.40 -0.69
CA VAL A 500 14.27 -10.33 0.34
C VAL A 500 13.21 -9.69 1.24
N ASP A 501 13.35 -8.39 1.54
CA ASP A 501 12.39 -7.64 2.36
C ASP A 501 11.10 -7.28 1.59
N TYR A 502 11.15 -7.17 0.25
CA TYR A 502 9.96 -6.88 -0.57
C TYR A 502 8.95 -8.01 -0.51
N ASN A 503 9.44 -9.25 -0.50
CA ASN A 503 8.61 -10.44 -0.45
C ASN A 503 8.15 -10.81 0.99
N ALA A 504 8.73 -10.23 2.04
CA ALA A 504 8.54 -10.72 3.41
C ALA A 504 7.10 -10.48 3.90
N GLY A 505 6.67 -9.21 3.96
CA GLY A 505 5.29 -8.89 4.31
C GLY A 505 4.28 -9.40 3.29
N PHE A 506 4.65 -9.42 2.01
CA PHE A 506 3.83 -9.99 0.94
C PHE A 506 3.51 -11.47 1.18
N THR A 507 4.50 -12.29 1.53
CA THR A 507 4.31 -13.71 1.84
C THR A 507 3.40 -13.90 3.06
N GLY A 508 3.59 -13.11 4.10
CA GLY A 508 2.71 -13.11 5.27
C GLY A 508 1.27 -12.70 4.93
N ALA A 509 1.08 -11.68 4.10
CA ALA A 509 -0.23 -11.23 3.65
C ALA A 509 -0.95 -12.26 2.78
N LEU A 510 -0.23 -12.95 1.88
CA LEU A 510 -0.77 -14.07 1.11
C LEU A 510 -1.28 -15.20 2.02
N ALA A 511 -0.50 -15.57 3.04
CA ALA A 511 -0.93 -16.56 4.03
C ALA A 511 -2.17 -16.09 4.80
N ALA A 512 -2.18 -14.85 5.26
CA ALA A 512 -3.32 -14.32 5.97
C ALA A 512 -4.60 -14.32 5.10
N LEU A 513 -4.50 -13.89 3.84
CA LEU A 513 -5.64 -13.86 2.92
C LEU A 513 -6.14 -15.27 2.59
N ALA A 514 -5.26 -16.21 2.29
CA ALA A 514 -5.65 -17.61 2.07
C ALA A 514 -6.33 -18.23 3.31
N SER A 515 -5.91 -17.84 4.52
CA SER A 515 -6.52 -18.33 5.76
C SER A 515 -7.89 -17.69 6.04
N LEU A 516 -8.10 -16.45 5.59
CA LEU A 516 -9.28 -15.63 5.88
C LEU A 516 -10.27 -15.54 4.71
N GLU A 517 -9.94 -16.13 3.55
CA GLU A 517 -10.66 -15.95 2.28
C GLU A 517 -12.17 -16.17 2.40
N ARG A 518 -12.62 -17.19 3.14
CA ARG A 518 -14.05 -17.43 3.37
C ARG A 518 -14.73 -16.28 4.10
N GLY A 519 -14.11 -15.76 5.17
CA GLY A 519 -14.65 -14.64 5.95
C GLY A 519 -14.63 -13.33 5.15
N ILE A 520 -13.57 -13.12 4.38
CA ILE A 520 -13.40 -11.98 3.48
C ILE A 520 -14.45 -11.99 2.36
N THR A 521 -14.69 -13.15 1.75
CA THR A 521 -15.70 -13.32 0.70
C THR A 521 -17.12 -13.15 1.26
N ALA A 522 -17.40 -13.73 2.42
CA ALA A 522 -18.67 -13.53 3.11
C ALA A 522 -18.92 -12.05 3.50
N GLY A 523 -17.84 -11.29 3.75
CA GLY A 523 -17.86 -9.85 3.96
C GLY A 523 -17.99 -9.01 2.68
N GLY A 524 -18.09 -9.64 1.50
CA GLY A 524 -18.26 -8.95 0.22
C GLY A 524 -17.03 -8.18 -0.27
N CYS A 525 -15.83 -8.52 0.21
CA CYS A 525 -14.60 -7.83 -0.20
C CYS A 525 -14.21 -8.15 -1.66
N THR A 526 -14.03 -7.11 -2.48
CA THR A 526 -13.48 -7.15 -3.85
C THR A 526 -12.23 -6.27 -3.95
N TRP A 527 -11.52 -6.23 -5.10
CA TRP A 527 -10.40 -5.31 -5.27
C TRP A 527 -10.86 -3.84 -5.31
N ALA A 528 -12.03 -3.60 -5.90
CA ALA A 528 -12.70 -2.31 -5.90
C ALA A 528 -13.28 -1.96 -4.52
N SER A 529 -13.31 -2.92 -3.59
CA SER A 529 -13.71 -2.67 -2.22
C SER A 529 -12.55 -2.01 -1.50
N PRO A 530 -12.73 -0.79 -0.99
CA PRO A 530 -11.80 -0.27 -0.01
C PRO A 530 -12.03 -0.89 1.38
N ALA A 531 -12.82 -1.96 1.48
CA ALA A 531 -13.66 -2.28 2.63
C ALA A 531 -14.75 -1.23 2.86
N PRO A 532 -15.87 -1.62 3.47
CA PRO A 532 -17.13 -0.97 3.24
C PRO A 532 -17.04 0.47 3.68
N THR A 533 -17.32 1.35 2.75
CA THR A 533 -17.86 2.69 2.97
C THR A 533 -19.21 2.64 3.71
N ASP A 534 -19.49 1.60 4.49
CA ASP A 534 -20.72 1.42 5.21
C ASP A 534 -20.57 2.06 6.57
N CYS A 535 -21.32 3.13 6.75
CA CYS A 535 -21.92 3.46 8.03
C CYS A 535 -22.36 2.20 8.80
N ALA A 536 -22.38 2.26 10.14
CA ALA A 536 -22.69 1.10 10.95
C ALA A 536 -24.05 0.46 10.52
N PRO A 537 -24.21 -0.87 10.46
CA PRO A 537 -25.50 -1.49 10.13
C PRO A 537 -26.64 -1.13 11.09
N SER A 538 -26.31 -0.66 12.29
CA SER A 538 -27.24 -0.12 13.28
C SER A 538 -27.51 1.39 13.15
N ASP A 539 -26.78 2.10 12.28
CA ASP A 539 -27.01 3.51 11.99
C ASP A 539 -28.26 3.63 11.11
N TYR A 540 -29.25 4.35 11.61
CA TYR A 540 -30.51 4.55 10.91
C TYR A 540 -30.29 5.09 9.50
N ALA A 541 -29.33 6.00 9.29
CA ALA A 541 -29.09 6.60 7.98
C ALA A 541 -28.47 5.59 7.01
N CYS A 542 -27.77 4.59 7.53
CA CYS A 542 -27.23 3.51 6.73
C CYS A 542 -28.28 2.51 6.27
N LEU A 543 -29.26 2.23 7.14
CA LEU A 543 -30.40 1.37 6.81
C LEU A 543 -31.26 1.99 5.69
N GLU A 544 -31.37 3.32 5.69
CA GLU A 544 -32.08 4.05 4.64
C GLU A 544 -31.41 3.91 3.26
N CYS A 545 -30.08 3.75 3.20
CA CYS A 545 -29.35 3.54 1.95
C CYS A 545 -29.67 2.22 1.24
N ALA A 546 -30.32 1.27 1.92
CA ALA A 546 -30.73 0.00 1.35
C ALA A 546 -32.15 0.01 0.76
N LYS A 547 -32.88 1.12 0.86
CA LYS A 547 -34.26 1.20 0.38
C LYS A 547 -34.32 1.37 -1.15
N PRO A 548 -35.39 0.89 -1.81
CA PRO A 548 -35.49 0.86 -3.28
C PRO A 548 -35.36 2.22 -3.99
N GLN A 549 -35.66 3.33 -3.31
CA GLN A 549 -35.49 4.69 -3.84
C GLN A 549 -34.02 5.12 -3.99
N VAL A 550 -33.08 4.37 -3.43
CA VAL A 550 -31.65 4.64 -3.52
C VAL A 550 -31.07 3.83 -4.69
N ALA A 551 -31.01 4.45 -5.87
CA ALA A 551 -30.37 3.91 -7.07
C ALA A 551 -28.85 3.68 -6.91
N ALA A 552 -28.18 4.38 -5.99
CA ALA A 552 -26.74 4.28 -5.70
C ALA A 552 -26.44 3.93 -4.21
N PRO A 553 -26.77 2.71 -3.74
CA PRO A 553 -26.63 2.34 -2.32
C PRO A 553 -25.21 2.48 -1.76
N ALA A 554 -24.18 2.19 -2.57
CA ALA A 554 -22.79 2.32 -2.17
C ALA A 554 -22.37 3.79 -1.97
N ALA A 555 -22.83 4.68 -2.87
CA ALA A 555 -22.56 6.11 -2.74
C ALA A 555 -23.29 6.72 -1.55
N CYS A 556 -24.54 6.30 -1.31
CA CYS A 556 -25.30 6.70 -0.13
C CYS A 556 -24.56 6.35 1.17
N ARG A 557 -24.12 5.09 1.30
CA ARG A 557 -23.41 4.63 2.49
C ARG A 557 -22.08 5.36 2.69
N THR A 558 -21.34 5.59 1.61
CA THR A 558 -20.11 6.41 1.62
C THR A 558 -20.35 7.81 2.14
N CYS A 559 -21.39 8.48 1.63
CA CYS A 559 -21.75 9.82 2.07
C CYS A 559 -22.12 9.83 3.56
N VAL A 560 -22.95 8.90 4.02
CA VAL A 560 -23.37 8.79 5.43
C VAL A 560 -22.16 8.61 6.33
N ALA A 561 -21.24 7.70 5.98
CA ALA A 561 -20.01 7.48 6.74
C ALA A 561 -19.15 8.75 6.82
N ARG A 562 -18.98 9.47 5.71
CA ARG A 562 -18.21 10.73 5.67
C ARG A 562 -18.83 11.82 6.54
N LEU A 563 -20.15 12.02 6.46
CA LEU A 563 -20.83 13.03 7.29
C LEU A 563 -20.74 12.68 8.77
N ARG A 564 -20.89 11.40 9.14
CA ARG A 564 -20.71 10.93 10.52
C ARG A 564 -19.31 11.22 11.06
N THR A 565 -18.27 10.90 10.30
CA THR A 565 -16.87 11.21 10.69
C THR A 565 -16.65 12.71 10.86
N ALA A 566 -17.32 13.53 10.07
CA ALA A 566 -17.26 14.99 10.18
C ALA A 566 -18.16 15.58 11.29
N GLY A 567 -18.90 14.75 12.05
CA GLY A 567 -19.86 15.23 13.06
C GLY A 567 -21.09 15.92 12.47
N LEU A 568 -21.40 15.67 11.19
CA LEU A 568 -22.50 16.28 10.44
C LEU A 568 -23.69 15.32 10.33
N ASP A 569 -24.88 15.88 10.10
CA ASP A 569 -26.11 15.11 9.96
C ASP A 569 -26.09 14.23 8.69
N PRO A 570 -26.13 12.89 8.81
CA PRO A 570 -26.13 12.00 7.65
C PRO A 570 -27.41 12.03 6.82
N TRP A 571 -28.53 12.57 7.32
CA TRP A 571 -29.78 12.70 6.54
C TRP A 571 -29.59 13.52 5.27
N LYS A 572 -28.58 14.40 5.25
CA LYS A 572 -28.23 15.22 4.09
C LYS A 572 -27.88 14.38 2.86
N CYS A 573 -27.33 13.18 3.05
CA CYS A 573 -27.07 12.23 1.96
C CYS A 573 -28.37 11.68 1.36
N LEU A 574 -29.37 11.45 2.21
CA LEU A 574 -30.66 10.88 1.81
C LEU A 574 -31.56 11.90 1.11
N ALA A 575 -31.27 13.20 1.21
CA ALA A 575 -31.92 14.22 0.38
C ALA A 575 -31.66 13.97 -1.12
N CYS A 576 -30.48 13.43 -1.47
CA CYS A 576 -30.15 12.94 -2.82
C CYS A 576 -30.84 11.61 -3.18
N ALA A 577 -31.49 10.93 -2.24
CA ALA A 577 -32.30 9.75 -2.50
C ALA A 577 -33.82 10.03 -2.53
N ALA A 578 -34.26 11.08 -1.82
CA ALA A 578 -35.66 11.48 -1.75
C ALA A 578 -36.12 12.28 -2.99
N ALA A 579 -35.19 12.86 -3.74
CA ALA A 579 -35.48 13.48 -5.02
C ALA A 579 -35.76 12.41 -6.10
N PRO A 580 -36.48 12.73 -7.20
CA PRO A 580 -36.87 11.76 -8.25
C PRO A 580 -35.67 11.32 -9.13
N ILE A 581 -34.51 11.07 -8.54
CA ILE A 581 -33.24 10.76 -9.21
C ILE A 581 -33.19 9.25 -9.44
N THR A 582 -33.38 8.83 -10.68
CA THR A 582 -33.43 7.40 -11.04
C THR A 582 -32.09 6.86 -11.55
N ASP A 583 -31.15 7.73 -11.92
CA ASP A 583 -29.84 7.34 -12.41
C ASP A 583 -28.82 7.21 -11.28
N ALA A 584 -28.19 6.04 -11.18
CA ALA A 584 -27.24 5.73 -10.11
C ALA A 584 -25.96 6.60 -10.17
N GLY A 585 -25.51 6.98 -11.37
CA GLY A 585 -24.32 7.80 -11.53
C GLY A 585 -24.57 9.24 -11.07
N VAL A 586 -25.69 9.84 -11.49
CA VAL A 586 -26.11 11.19 -11.06
C VAL A 586 -26.40 11.22 -9.55
N GLN A 587 -27.06 10.20 -9.03
CA GLN A 587 -27.29 10.06 -7.59
C GLN A 587 -25.95 9.94 -6.81
N GLY A 588 -24.97 9.24 -7.39
CA GLY A 588 -23.61 9.15 -6.86
C GLY A 588 -22.89 10.50 -6.80
N VAL A 589 -22.97 11.33 -7.83
CA VAL A 589 -22.38 12.69 -7.84
C VAL A 589 -23.01 13.56 -6.75
N CYS A 590 -24.33 13.51 -6.59
CA CYS A 590 -25.04 14.23 -5.54
C CYS A 590 -24.52 13.86 -4.15
N MET A 591 -24.43 12.55 -3.85
CA MET A 591 -24.06 12.04 -2.53
C MET A 591 -22.56 12.15 -2.22
N ASN A 592 -21.68 11.87 -3.18
CA ASN A 592 -20.24 11.74 -2.89
C ASN A 592 -19.40 12.96 -3.28
N GLU A 593 -19.91 13.82 -4.16
CA GLU A 593 -19.17 14.98 -4.67
C GLU A 593 -19.80 16.29 -4.18
N CYS A 594 -21.13 16.42 -4.19
CA CYS A 594 -21.80 17.66 -3.79
C CYS A 594 -22.03 17.76 -2.26
N VAL A 595 -22.75 16.80 -1.67
CA VAL A 595 -23.17 16.85 -0.26
C VAL A 595 -21.99 16.99 0.71
N PRO A 596 -20.85 16.27 0.57
CA PRO A 596 -19.75 16.39 1.53
C PRO A 596 -19.11 17.78 1.56
N GLY A 597 -19.11 18.50 0.43
CA GLY A 597 -18.58 19.86 0.34
C GLY A 597 -19.59 20.94 0.76
N ALA A 598 -20.88 20.70 0.55
CA ALA A 598 -21.96 21.65 0.84
C ALA A 598 -22.49 21.55 2.28
N ALA A 599 -22.49 20.34 2.87
CA ALA A 599 -23.03 20.09 4.20
C ALA A 599 -22.35 20.89 5.33
N PRO A 600 -21.02 21.09 5.36
CA PRO A 600 -20.37 21.95 6.35
C PRO A 600 -20.77 23.42 6.25
N LYS A 601 -21.22 23.86 5.07
CA LYS A 601 -21.61 25.25 4.77
C LYS A 601 -23.12 25.49 4.96
N GLY A 602 -23.89 24.44 5.27
CA GLY A 602 -25.35 24.50 5.39
C GLY A 602 -26.09 24.65 4.07
N THR A 603 -25.46 24.27 2.95
CA THR A 603 -26.00 24.47 1.59
C THR A 603 -26.32 23.18 0.84
N ASP A 604 -26.24 22.03 1.52
CA ASP A 604 -26.47 20.69 0.96
C ASP A 604 -27.85 20.47 0.34
N TRP A 605 -28.86 21.23 0.76
CA TRP A 605 -30.20 21.21 0.17
C TRP A 605 -30.20 21.56 -1.34
N ALA A 606 -29.18 22.28 -1.82
CA ALA A 606 -29.01 22.65 -3.21
C ALA A 606 -28.35 21.54 -4.05
N CYS A 607 -27.90 20.44 -3.45
CA CYS A 607 -27.37 19.30 -4.20
C CYS A 607 -28.46 18.50 -4.95
N PRO A 608 -29.56 18.04 -4.30
CA PRO A 608 -30.57 17.25 -4.98
C PRO A 608 -31.42 18.02 -6.00
N GLN A 609 -31.50 19.35 -5.88
CA GLN A 609 -32.37 20.18 -6.72
C GLN A 609 -31.75 20.42 -8.11
N PRO A 610 -30.78 21.34 -8.32
CA PRO A 610 -30.20 21.55 -9.65
C PRO A 610 -29.22 20.47 -10.10
N CYS A 611 -28.51 19.80 -9.18
CA CYS A 611 -27.38 18.94 -9.58
C CYS A 611 -27.76 17.50 -9.85
N ALA A 612 -29.00 17.13 -9.53
CA ALA A 612 -29.49 15.78 -9.70
C ALA A 612 -30.93 15.70 -10.26
N ALA A 613 -31.68 16.80 -10.35
CA ALA A 613 -33.03 16.75 -10.93
C ALA A 613 -32.99 16.22 -12.38
N PRO A 614 -33.80 15.19 -12.71
CA PRO A 614 -33.84 14.63 -14.06
C PRO A 614 -34.18 15.66 -15.14
N SER A 615 -35.03 16.64 -14.81
CA SER A 615 -35.41 17.75 -15.71
C SER A 615 -34.26 18.71 -16.03
N LEU A 616 -33.18 18.71 -15.22
CA LEU A 616 -32.08 19.66 -15.32
C LEU A 616 -30.74 19.02 -15.69
N VAL A 617 -30.48 17.77 -15.31
CA VAL A 617 -29.21 17.09 -15.64
C VAL A 617 -29.40 15.78 -16.40
N GLY A 618 -30.61 15.22 -16.44
CA GLY A 618 -30.86 13.91 -17.05
C GLY A 618 -29.97 12.84 -16.44
N THR A 619 -29.25 12.09 -17.28
CA THR A 619 -28.22 11.11 -16.90
C THR A 619 -26.80 11.60 -17.19
N ASP A 620 -26.63 12.89 -17.48
CA ASP A 620 -25.34 13.49 -17.88
C ASP A 620 -24.48 13.79 -16.64
N LEU A 621 -23.47 12.95 -16.40
CA LEU A 621 -22.57 13.07 -15.26
C LEU A 621 -21.70 14.33 -15.31
N THR A 622 -21.31 14.76 -16.50
CA THR A 622 -20.52 15.99 -16.66
C THR A 622 -21.37 17.18 -16.23
N ARG A 623 -22.63 17.21 -16.64
CA ARG A 623 -23.59 18.24 -16.26
C ARG A 623 -23.94 18.22 -14.77
N ALA A 624 -24.06 17.04 -14.16
CA ALA A 624 -24.24 16.90 -12.70
C ALA A 624 -23.02 17.45 -11.92
N ARG A 625 -21.80 17.18 -12.40
CA ARG A 625 -20.55 17.68 -11.80
C ARG A 625 -20.33 19.17 -11.97
N GLU A 626 -20.68 19.74 -13.12
CA GLU A 626 -20.71 21.20 -13.34
C GLU A 626 -21.58 21.89 -12.27
N CYS A 627 -22.74 21.32 -11.97
CA CYS A 627 -23.61 21.86 -10.92
C CYS A 627 -23.00 21.69 -9.53
N SER A 628 -22.49 20.50 -9.21
CA SER A 628 -21.85 20.19 -7.93
C SER A 628 -20.74 21.19 -7.62
N ALA A 629 -19.88 21.47 -8.61
CA ALA A 629 -18.78 22.43 -8.47
C ALA A 629 -19.31 23.85 -8.13
N CYS A 630 -20.39 24.30 -8.77
CA CYS A 630 -21.02 25.58 -8.44
C CYS A 630 -21.56 25.59 -7.01
N VAL A 631 -22.32 24.57 -6.61
CA VAL A 631 -22.96 24.52 -5.28
C VAL A 631 -21.92 24.42 -4.15
N VAL A 632 -20.85 23.64 -4.36
CA VAL A 632 -19.75 23.50 -3.39
C VAL A 632 -18.92 24.78 -3.34
N GLY A 633 -18.74 25.50 -4.45
CA GLY A 633 -18.01 26.77 -4.52
C GLY A 633 -18.78 27.98 -3.99
N ALA A 634 -20.11 27.97 -4.09
CA ALA A 634 -20.99 29.07 -3.72
C ALA A 634 -21.24 29.19 -2.21
N GLY A 635 -21.50 30.42 -1.73
CA GLY A 635 -22.03 30.67 -0.40
C GLY A 635 -23.55 30.40 -0.32
N ALA A 636 -24.11 30.42 0.89
CA ALA A 636 -25.54 30.11 1.11
C ALA A 636 -26.51 31.04 0.36
N ALA A 637 -26.12 32.28 0.08
CA ALA A 637 -26.91 33.22 -0.71
C ALA A 637 -26.87 32.94 -2.22
N ASP A 638 -25.85 32.22 -2.70
CA ASP A 638 -25.50 32.11 -4.13
C ASP A 638 -25.83 30.74 -4.74
N THR A 639 -26.16 29.73 -3.92
CA THR A 639 -26.61 28.42 -4.42
C THR A 639 -27.91 28.50 -5.23
N TRP A 640 -28.76 29.50 -4.94
CA TRP A 640 -29.90 29.85 -5.78
C TRP A 640 -29.50 30.28 -7.19
N GLY A 641 -28.33 30.90 -7.35
CA GLY A 641 -27.78 31.30 -8.65
C GLY A 641 -27.38 30.08 -9.48
N CYS A 642 -26.75 29.08 -8.86
CA CYS A 642 -26.49 27.80 -9.50
C CYS A 642 -27.80 27.17 -10.01
N ASN A 643 -28.85 27.13 -9.18
CA ASN A 643 -30.13 26.58 -9.58
C ASN A 643 -30.78 27.36 -10.74
N ASN A 644 -30.80 28.69 -10.64
CA ASN A 644 -31.38 29.55 -11.67
C ASN A 644 -30.68 29.32 -13.03
N CYS A 645 -29.35 29.32 -13.06
CA CYS A 645 -28.58 29.08 -14.27
C CYS A 645 -28.92 27.74 -14.95
N PHE A 646 -29.05 26.66 -14.17
CA PHE A 646 -29.44 25.36 -14.71
C PHE A 646 -30.88 25.36 -15.24
N GLN A 647 -31.81 26.03 -14.56
CA GLN A 647 -33.21 26.11 -14.98
C GLN A 647 -33.39 26.90 -16.27
N VAL A 648 -32.86 28.13 -16.35
CA VAL A 648 -33.10 29.01 -17.50
C VAL A 648 -32.41 28.51 -18.78
N THR A 649 -31.31 27.77 -18.65
CA THR A 649 -30.54 27.27 -19.81
C THR A 649 -30.98 25.89 -20.28
N ALA A 650 -31.82 25.18 -19.51
CA ALA A 650 -32.11 23.77 -19.75
C ALA A 650 -32.71 23.48 -21.14
N ALA A 651 -33.53 24.39 -21.67
CA ALA A 651 -34.23 24.24 -22.95
C ALA A 651 -33.58 25.02 -24.10
N MET A 652 -32.39 25.61 -23.91
CA MET A 652 -31.72 26.40 -24.94
C MET A 652 -31.00 25.51 -25.97
N PRO A 653 -31.04 25.84 -27.27
CA PRO A 653 -30.30 25.10 -28.30
C PRO A 653 -28.78 25.02 -28.05
N ASP A 654 -28.23 26.02 -27.34
CA ASP A 654 -26.81 26.12 -26.97
C ASP A 654 -26.60 26.05 -25.44
N ALA A 655 -27.40 25.23 -24.75
CA ALA A 655 -27.48 25.13 -23.29
C ALA A 655 -26.13 25.05 -22.57
N ALA A 656 -25.15 24.29 -23.09
CA ALA A 656 -23.83 24.16 -22.46
C ALA A 656 -23.05 25.49 -22.41
N SER A 657 -23.01 26.21 -23.53
CA SER A 657 -22.34 27.51 -23.61
C SER A 657 -23.08 28.56 -22.78
N ALA A 658 -24.42 28.62 -22.89
CA ALA A 658 -25.24 29.53 -22.11
C ALA A 658 -25.08 29.31 -20.60
N ARG A 659 -25.01 28.05 -20.17
CA ARG A 659 -24.84 27.67 -18.76
C ARG A 659 -23.45 28.01 -18.25
N SER A 660 -22.40 27.70 -18.99
CA SER A 660 -21.02 28.07 -18.64
C SER A 660 -20.89 29.59 -18.40
N THR A 661 -21.44 30.41 -19.31
CA THR A 661 -21.46 31.87 -19.15
C THR A 661 -22.32 32.33 -17.97
N CYS A 662 -23.42 31.65 -17.67
CA CYS A 662 -24.26 31.99 -16.51
C CYS A 662 -23.53 31.71 -15.19
N LEU A 663 -22.91 30.53 -15.07
CA LEU A 663 -22.22 30.10 -13.85
C LEU A 663 -20.99 30.98 -13.54
N SER A 664 -20.35 31.58 -14.55
CA SER A 664 -19.16 32.42 -14.35
C SER A 664 -19.41 33.71 -13.55
N CYS A 665 -20.66 34.12 -13.33
CA CYS A 665 -20.99 35.25 -12.46
C CYS A 665 -21.64 34.87 -11.13
N VAL A 666 -21.95 33.60 -10.91
CA VAL A 666 -22.50 33.11 -9.64
C VAL A 666 -21.41 33.21 -8.56
N GLY A 667 -21.76 33.71 -7.37
CA GLY A 667 -20.82 33.90 -6.26
C GLY A 667 -19.99 35.19 -6.33
N SER A 668 -20.21 36.05 -7.32
CA SER A 668 -19.57 37.37 -7.39
C SER A 668 -20.19 38.33 -6.37
N ALA A 669 -19.34 39.07 -5.64
CA ALA A 669 -19.78 39.95 -4.56
C ALA A 669 -20.82 40.99 -5.01
N GLY A 670 -21.94 41.06 -4.30
CA GLY A 670 -23.01 42.03 -4.53
C GLY A 670 -23.97 41.68 -5.68
N ILE A 671 -23.72 40.59 -6.43
CA ILE A 671 -24.61 40.14 -7.51
C ILE A 671 -25.71 39.26 -6.91
N GLY A 672 -26.97 39.66 -7.08
CA GLY A 672 -28.10 38.83 -6.64
C GLY A 672 -28.22 37.53 -7.45
N ALA A 673 -28.60 36.43 -6.79
CA ALA A 673 -28.70 35.09 -7.39
C ALA A 673 -29.51 34.99 -8.70
N TRP A 674 -30.46 35.91 -8.95
CA TRP A 674 -31.27 35.93 -10.17
C TRP A 674 -30.59 36.60 -11.37
N ALA A 675 -29.62 37.49 -11.12
CA ALA A 675 -29.05 38.38 -12.13
C ALA A 675 -28.32 37.63 -13.25
N CYS A 676 -27.55 36.59 -12.88
CA CYS A 676 -26.87 35.72 -13.83
C CYS A 676 -27.85 34.99 -14.76
N GLY A 677 -28.98 34.53 -14.21
CA GLY A 677 -30.03 33.88 -14.97
C GLY A 677 -30.69 34.78 -16.00
N GLU A 678 -30.89 36.07 -15.71
CA GLU A 678 -31.43 37.02 -16.69
C GLU A 678 -30.48 37.25 -17.85
N CYS A 679 -29.17 37.31 -17.59
CA CYS A 679 -28.18 37.39 -18.67
C CYS A 679 -28.21 36.15 -19.55
N ALA A 680 -28.41 34.97 -18.98
CA ALA A 680 -28.46 33.71 -19.73
C ALA A 680 -29.63 33.64 -20.73
N LYS A 681 -30.75 34.34 -20.46
CA LYS A 681 -31.93 34.39 -21.35
C LYS A 681 -31.69 35.12 -22.68
N LEU A 682 -30.56 35.83 -22.82
CA LEU A 682 -30.23 36.51 -24.07
C LEU A 682 -29.95 35.50 -25.19
N SER A 683 -30.31 35.87 -26.41
CA SER A 683 -30.36 34.95 -27.56
C SER A 683 -29.00 34.62 -28.20
N THR A 684 -27.92 35.36 -27.86
CA THR A 684 -26.59 35.14 -28.44
C THR A 684 -25.50 35.05 -27.36
N PRO A 685 -24.46 34.22 -27.53
CA PRO A 685 -23.34 34.13 -26.59
C PRO A 685 -22.68 35.49 -26.31
N ALA A 686 -22.51 36.32 -27.34
CA ALA A 686 -21.91 37.65 -27.19
C ALA A 686 -22.78 38.58 -26.31
N ALA A 687 -24.10 38.53 -26.45
CA ALA A 687 -25.02 39.31 -25.62
C ALA A 687 -25.02 38.82 -24.16
N ARG A 688 -24.97 37.50 -23.93
CA ARG A 688 -24.85 36.91 -22.59
C ARG A 688 -23.57 37.35 -21.90
N ALA A 689 -22.43 37.25 -22.59
CA ALA A 689 -21.14 37.67 -22.06
C ALA A 689 -21.10 39.17 -21.72
N ALA A 690 -21.61 40.02 -22.62
CA ALA A 690 -21.70 41.46 -22.38
C ALA A 690 -22.61 41.81 -21.19
N CYS A 691 -23.73 41.10 -21.04
CA CYS A 691 -24.62 41.24 -19.89
C CYS A 691 -23.93 40.83 -18.60
N VAL A 692 -23.25 39.67 -18.57
CA VAL A 692 -22.51 39.20 -17.40
C VAL A 692 -21.44 40.21 -16.98
N SER A 693 -20.66 40.74 -17.91
CA SER A 693 -19.67 41.79 -17.63
C SER A 693 -20.33 43.06 -17.09
N CYS A 694 -21.49 43.46 -17.62
CA CYS A 694 -22.26 44.60 -17.11
C CYS A 694 -22.78 44.37 -15.68
N VAL A 695 -23.29 43.18 -15.38
CA VAL A 695 -23.79 42.81 -14.04
C VAL A 695 -22.64 42.78 -13.03
N GLN A 696 -21.48 42.25 -13.40
CA GLN A 696 -20.28 42.27 -12.55
C GLN A 696 -19.78 43.70 -12.30
N ALA A 697 -19.86 44.59 -13.29
CA ALA A 697 -19.49 46.00 -13.14
C ALA A 697 -20.56 46.85 -12.41
N SER A 698 -21.80 46.37 -12.31
CA SER A 698 -22.92 47.10 -11.70
C SER A 698 -23.95 46.14 -11.07
N PRO A 699 -23.63 45.53 -9.91
CA PRO A 699 -24.39 44.41 -9.36
C PRO A 699 -25.87 44.69 -9.06
N GLY A 700 -26.24 45.96 -8.83
CA GLY A 700 -27.62 46.39 -8.60
C GLY A 700 -28.47 46.64 -9.86
N ASN A 701 -27.94 46.50 -11.08
CA ASN A 701 -28.61 46.91 -12.33
C ASN A 701 -28.80 45.77 -13.35
N ALA A 702 -29.05 44.55 -12.88
CA ALA A 702 -29.14 43.39 -13.77
C ALA A 702 -30.26 43.49 -14.83
N TRP A 703 -31.43 44.03 -14.47
CA TRP A 703 -32.51 44.30 -15.43
C TRP A 703 -32.10 45.29 -16.52
N GLY A 704 -31.31 46.31 -16.18
CA GLY A 704 -30.80 47.29 -17.14
C GLY A 704 -29.69 46.73 -18.03
N CYS A 705 -28.93 45.75 -17.55
CA CYS A 705 -27.93 45.03 -18.33
C CYS A 705 -28.57 44.04 -19.31
N ALA A 706 -29.62 43.32 -18.90
CA ALA A 706 -30.31 42.34 -19.75
C ALA A 706 -31.27 42.97 -20.78
N HIS A 707 -31.74 44.21 -20.57
CA HIS A 707 -32.69 44.88 -21.47
C HIS A 707 -32.20 46.27 -21.94
N PRO A 708 -31.24 46.32 -22.89
CA PRO A 708 -30.62 47.57 -23.34
C PRO A 708 -31.59 48.57 -24.00
N SER A 709 -32.68 48.09 -24.63
CA SER A 709 -33.73 48.97 -25.20
C SER A 709 -34.50 49.76 -24.14
N ARG A 710 -34.61 49.27 -22.91
CA ARG A 710 -35.18 50.02 -21.77
C ARG A 710 -34.18 50.97 -21.12
N ARG A 711 -32.88 50.73 -21.29
CA ARG A 711 -31.81 51.67 -20.95
C ARG A 711 -31.93 52.93 -21.82
N GLN A 712 -32.22 52.76 -23.11
CA GLN A 712 -32.52 53.86 -24.02
C GLN A 712 -33.80 54.62 -23.64
N LEU A 713 -34.86 53.94 -23.16
CA LEU A 713 -36.07 54.61 -22.67
C LEU A 713 -35.86 55.37 -21.35
N ARG A 714 -35.00 54.86 -20.44
CA ARG A 714 -34.64 55.57 -19.20
C ARG A 714 -33.68 56.74 -19.44
N SER A 715 -32.75 56.62 -20.39
CA SER A 715 -31.92 57.76 -20.82
C SER A 715 -32.75 58.81 -21.54
N ALA A 716 -33.69 58.40 -22.40
CA ALA A 716 -34.64 59.32 -23.05
C ALA A 716 -35.58 59.99 -22.04
N ALA A 717 -36.05 59.28 -21.01
CA ALA A 717 -36.86 59.86 -19.93
C ALA A 717 -36.04 60.81 -19.03
N ALA A 718 -34.76 60.53 -18.80
CA ALA A 718 -33.85 61.41 -18.05
C ALA A 718 -33.45 62.66 -18.86
N GLU A 719 -33.34 62.56 -20.19
CA GLU A 719 -33.19 63.71 -21.10
C GLU A 719 -34.48 64.53 -21.18
N TRP A 720 -35.67 63.89 -21.22
CA TRP A 720 -36.96 64.56 -21.15
C TRP A 720 -37.16 65.33 -19.84
N LEU A 721 -36.78 64.75 -18.70
CA LEU A 721 -36.86 65.42 -17.39
C LEU A 721 -35.85 66.56 -17.25
N ARG A 722 -34.70 66.51 -17.93
CA ARG A 722 -33.74 67.64 -18.00
C ARG A 722 -34.24 68.75 -18.93
N ALA A 723 -34.89 68.40 -20.04
CA ALA A 723 -35.51 69.36 -20.96
C ALA A 723 -36.73 70.05 -20.32
N ALA A 724 -37.53 69.34 -19.52
CA ALA A 724 -38.66 69.90 -18.77
C ALA A 724 -38.24 70.76 -17.55
N ALA A 725 -36.99 70.66 -17.10
CA ALA A 725 -36.44 71.53 -16.05
C ALA A 725 -35.78 72.80 -16.61
N THR A 726 -35.79 73.00 -17.94
CA THR A 726 -35.18 74.15 -18.63
C THR A 726 -36.12 74.91 -19.57
N VAL A 727 -37.45 74.67 -19.48
CA VAL A 727 -38.49 75.48 -20.14
C VAL A 727 -39.69 75.66 -19.23
#